data_AF-A0AAI9SDF6-F1
#
_entry.id   AF-A0AAI9SDF6-F1
#
_cell.length_a   1.000
_cell.length_b   1.000
_cell.length_c   1.000
_cell.angle_alpha   90.00
_cell.angle_beta   90.00
_cell.angle_gamma   90.00
#
_symmetry.space_group_name_H-M   'P 1'
#
loop_
_entity.id
_entity.type
_entity.pdbx_description
1 polymer ?
#
loop_
_entity_poly.entity_id
_entity_poly.type
_entity_poly.pdbx_seq_one_letter_code
_entity_poly.pdbx_strand_id
1 'polypeptide(L)'
;MPADFQLKRRGFRSPQRSLEQSSRTADLVQSYALSLQAGKAVAPIIKAMGLALDYETGRGVRIENNKAVFITDSAAQLSRLRNLSKRLLGKLVADGVPVLGVEFRLRGRRAPEEEIEKTSPVRTPSIIAAAELLAAAEKLINPELREQIRALAHTLEPGPEELPLAVLTAITAQHERLEKLAQEAKALREKLPHAPDPHLVPEEAAAAASPELAGVRERMLKRIARRAAFEKAASAAEAEKKALEPVLGELESRAMAGKEKEAVDFEALRDDVIQFARRLSSALRQVKDAGERLLAEVEEEKQSSGNAKTPSRESDEERAMALRAGLSAPPPNMALREKLRENLAKLLAEIRVTRKELQKARDLLPPAGDIAAGDETLAADIARLAEARKKGEKAPEEALSPQSSRLLLIWNSRSDIEEKLSGAFLKLEALEKTLEGDRPKLRIPRSFSASALASDFAELRKIDLRRPEDESELNSLASESEYLKEAAEMLRSSLPGGELPGENPAEARLEALAGILREHLRAILSALGISPNESIIPTAEEAALSPETSALRDRQLARLRLWRERRALIQKAEDALRDFSSVLSSPRNVAGEKTSLSILIAALEKSLANAFDLAEAARSEAAPKLSPLTMESAEAERVRREEAEKARKEKEAAEKSRKAGKAPKPDEALPGSPNEIHEKLQILRDILPVWKDRLPRAPDPNLLPSEADAALRPELGDVRERMLRRHERHEAFTREFEALSNLLAQIESLAANPLADEAQIKRLALELDQKANLFSARLAKL
;
A
#
# COMPACT_ATOMS: atom_id res chain seq x y z
N MET A 1 8.00 41.50 -20.78
CA MET A 1 6.82 40.66 -20.47
C MET A 1 6.39 40.97 -19.04
N PRO A 2 5.10 41.28 -18.75
CA PRO A 2 4.65 41.59 -17.40
C PRO A 2 4.65 40.34 -16.50
N ALA A 3 4.95 40.53 -15.21
CA ALA A 3 5.34 39.52 -14.23
C ALA A 3 4.21 38.65 -13.62
N ASP A 4 2.98 38.71 -14.16
CA ASP A 4 1.79 38.12 -13.49
C ASP A 4 1.29 36.79 -14.11
N PHE A 5 2.10 36.10 -14.91
CA PHE A 5 1.71 34.78 -15.45
C PHE A 5 2.11 33.64 -14.51
N GLN A 6 1.27 33.36 -13.50
CA GLN A 6 1.40 32.13 -12.70
C GLN A 6 0.70 30.96 -13.42
N LEU A 7 1.51 30.03 -13.93
CA LEU A 7 1.06 28.71 -14.41
C LEU A 7 0.44 27.93 -13.24
N LYS A 8 -0.89 27.87 -13.18
CA LYS A 8 -1.59 26.88 -12.33
C LYS A 8 -1.19 25.48 -12.82
N ARG A 9 -0.33 24.80 -12.06
CA ARG A 9 0.01 23.38 -12.25
C ARG A 9 -1.26 22.54 -12.12
N ARG A 10 -1.93 22.26 -13.24
CA ARG A 10 -2.88 21.14 -13.31
C ARG A 10 -2.06 19.87 -13.36
N GLY A 11 -2.17 19.03 -12.34
CA GLY A 11 -1.57 17.69 -12.32
C GLY A 11 -1.94 16.91 -13.57
N PHE A 12 -0.96 16.16 -14.08
CA PHE A 12 -1.10 15.30 -15.26
C PHE A 12 -2.30 14.35 -15.07
N ARG A 13 -3.32 14.48 -15.91
CA ARG A 13 -4.46 13.56 -15.98
C ARG A 13 -4.19 12.57 -17.10
N SER A 14 -4.35 11.27 -16.83
CA SER A 14 -4.19 10.26 -17.86
C SER A 14 -5.26 10.44 -18.97
N PRO A 15 -4.92 10.10 -20.24
CA PRO A 15 -5.86 10.17 -21.36
C PRO A 15 -7.13 9.35 -21.11
N GLN A 16 -7.01 8.22 -20.42
CA GLN A 16 -8.12 7.32 -20.08
C GLN A 16 -9.11 7.96 -19.09
N ARG A 17 -8.63 8.63 -18.04
CA ARG A 17 -9.51 9.37 -17.10
C ARG A 17 -10.24 10.55 -17.76
N SER A 18 -9.64 11.11 -18.82
CA SER A 18 -10.25 12.19 -19.60
C SER A 18 -11.32 11.68 -20.56
N LEU A 19 -11.22 10.42 -21.00
CA LEU A 19 -12.20 9.72 -21.83
C LEU A 19 -13.36 9.16 -20.99
N GLU A 20 -13.11 8.65 -19.79
CA GLU A 20 -14.16 8.15 -18.88
C GLU A 20 -15.05 9.27 -18.33
N GLN A 21 -14.52 10.49 -18.17
CA GLN A 21 -15.31 11.70 -17.83
C GLN A 21 -16.08 12.30 -19.03
N SER A 22 -16.08 11.65 -20.20
CA SER A 22 -16.63 12.22 -21.44
C SER A 22 -18.12 11.95 -21.66
N SER A 23 -18.98 12.34 -20.72
CA SER A 23 -20.36 12.73 -21.06
C SER A 23 -20.40 13.80 -22.16
N ARG A 24 -19.31 14.57 -22.29
CA ARG A 24 -19.10 15.58 -23.34
C ARG A 24 -19.04 15.04 -24.77
N THR A 25 -18.64 13.79 -25.01
CA THR A 25 -18.62 13.27 -26.40
C THR A 25 -20.04 12.99 -26.90
N ALA A 26 -20.89 12.44 -26.02
CA ALA A 26 -22.32 12.29 -26.28
C ALA A 26 -23.00 13.67 -26.47
N ASP A 27 -22.68 14.66 -25.62
CA ASP A 27 -23.19 16.03 -25.75
C ASP A 27 -22.68 16.74 -27.04
N LEU A 28 -21.45 16.46 -27.46
CA LEU A 28 -20.88 16.99 -28.71
C LEU A 28 -21.52 16.37 -29.95
N VAL A 29 -21.82 15.06 -29.92
CA VAL A 29 -22.54 14.39 -31.01
C VAL A 29 -23.99 14.89 -31.09
N GLN A 30 -24.65 15.08 -29.95
CA GLN A 30 -26.01 15.65 -29.90
C GLN A 30 -26.05 17.11 -30.37
N SER A 31 -25.09 17.94 -29.92
CA SER A 31 -25.00 19.33 -30.38
C SER A 31 -24.63 19.46 -31.86
N TYR A 32 -23.83 18.54 -32.40
CA TYR A 32 -23.55 18.46 -33.84
C TYR A 32 -24.77 17.98 -34.65
N ALA A 33 -25.56 17.04 -34.13
CA ALA A 33 -26.81 16.60 -34.76
C ALA A 33 -27.83 17.75 -34.83
N LEU A 34 -27.97 18.52 -33.75
CA LEU A 34 -28.85 19.68 -33.71
C LEU A 34 -28.35 20.83 -34.61
N SER A 35 -27.03 21.04 -34.73
CA SER A 35 -26.48 22.04 -35.65
C SER A 35 -26.65 21.65 -37.12
N LEU A 36 -26.60 20.36 -37.45
CA LEU A 36 -26.94 19.85 -38.79
C LEU A 36 -28.42 20.05 -39.12
N GLN A 37 -29.33 19.79 -38.17
CA GLN A 37 -30.76 20.03 -38.35
C GLN A 37 -31.06 21.53 -38.56
N ALA A 38 -30.49 22.39 -37.71
CA ALA A 38 -30.62 23.84 -37.83
C ALA A 38 -30.02 24.37 -39.15
N GLY A 39 -28.90 23.83 -39.61
CA GLY A 39 -28.26 24.18 -40.87
C GLY A 39 -29.11 23.82 -42.10
N LYS A 40 -29.72 22.62 -42.11
CA LYS A 40 -30.61 22.16 -43.18
C LYS A 40 -31.92 22.97 -43.27
N ALA A 41 -32.51 23.33 -42.13
CA ALA A 41 -33.71 24.17 -42.07
C ALA A 41 -33.50 25.56 -42.70
N VAL A 42 -32.31 26.12 -42.51
CA VAL A 42 -31.97 27.50 -42.89
C VAL A 42 -31.36 27.61 -44.29
N ALA A 43 -30.73 26.56 -44.80
CA ALA A 43 -30.15 26.49 -46.15
C ALA A 43 -31.05 26.98 -47.30
N PRO A 44 -32.34 26.63 -47.41
CA PRO A 44 -33.19 27.10 -48.51
C PRO A 44 -33.44 28.61 -48.48
N ILE A 45 -33.47 29.24 -47.31
CA ILE A 45 -33.60 30.71 -47.19
C ILE A 45 -32.34 31.41 -47.67
N ILE A 46 -31.18 30.84 -47.34
CA ILE A 46 -29.87 31.41 -47.66
C ILE A 46 -29.56 31.28 -49.15
N LYS A 47 -29.88 30.12 -49.75
CA LYS A 47 -29.78 29.90 -51.20
C LYS A 47 -30.69 30.84 -52.00
N ALA A 48 -31.93 31.07 -51.54
CA ALA A 48 -32.86 32.00 -52.20
C ALA A 48 -32.37 33.48 -52.22
N MET A 49 -31.48 33.85 -51.29
CA MET A 49 -30.92 35.20 -51.20
C MET A 49 -29.55 35.35 -51.88
N GLY A 50 -29.05 34.30 -52.55
CA GLY A 50 -27.77 34.32 -53.26
C GLY A 50 -26.56 34.48 -52.34
N LEU A 51 -26.66 34.09 -51.07
CA LEU A 51 -25.52 34.11 -50.14
C LEU A 51 -24.70 32.82 -50.33
N ALA A 52 -23.41 32.96 -50.64
CA ALA A 52 -22.47 31.84 -50.73
C ALA A 52 -22.05 31.36 -49.32
N LEU A 53 -23.01 30.78 -48.58
CA LEU A 53 -22.83 30.25 -47.23
C LEU A 53 -23.46 28.86 -47.13
N ASP A 54 -22.61 27.85 -46.91
CA ASP A 54 -23.03 26.45 -46.83
C ASP A 54 -23.17 25.98 -45.38
N TYR A 55 -24.32 26.25 -44.77
CA TYR A 55 -24.64 25.78 -43.41
C TYR A 55 -25.16 24.34 -43.35
N GLU A 56 -25.40 23.68 -44.49
CA GLU A 56 -25.95 22.32 -44.56
C GLU A 56 -25.05 21.26 -43.89
N THR A 57 -23.74 21.52 -43.80
CA THR A 57 -22.75 20.62 -43.20
C THR A 57 -22.61 20.78 -41.68
N GLY A 58 -23.41 21.67 -41.07
CA GLY A 58 -23.31 22.04 -39.65
C GLY A 58 -22.07 22.89 -39.33
N ARG A 59 -21.18 23.11 -40.30
CA ARG A 59 -20.04 24.03 -40.16
C ARG A 59 -20.55 25.46 -40.14
N GLY A 60 -20.29 26.15 -39.03
CA GLY A 60 -20.69 27.55 -38.83
C GLY A 60 -22.06 27.74 -38.19
N VAL A 61 -22.77 26.68 -37.78
CA VAL A 61 -23.98 26.77 -36.95
C VAL A 61 -23.68 26.14 -35.59
N ARG A 62 -24.02 26.82 -34.50
CA ARG A 62 -23.88 26.30 -33.13
C ARG A 62 -25.15 26.58 -32.34
N ILE A 63 -25.50 25.70 -31.42
CA ILE A 63 -26.57 25.95 -30.46
C ILE A 63 -25.92 26.22 -29.11
N GLU A 64 -26.03 27.46 -28.64
CA GLU A 64 -25.48 27.90 -27.36
C GLU A 64 -26.64 28.50 -26.54
N ASN A 65 -26.89 28.01 -25.33
CA ASN A 65 -27.88 28.56 -24.39
C ASN A 65 -29.28 28.81 -25.03
N ASN A 66 -29.84 27.79 -25.70
CA ASN A 66 -31.11 27.87 -26.44
C ASN A 66 -31.13 28.94 -27.55
N LYS A 67 -29.99 29.34 -28.10
CA LYS A 67 -29.87 30.23 -29.25
C LYS A 67 -29.10 29.58 -30.39
N ALA A 68 -29.55 29.78 -31.62
CA ALA A 68 -28.81 29.37 -32.81
C ALA A 68 -27.82 30.48 -33.20
N VAL A 69 -26.53 30.18 -33.09
CA VAL A 69 -25.42 31.07 -33.43
C VAL A 69 -24.90 30.72 -34.82
N PHE A 70 -25.06 31.63 -35.78
CA PHE A 70 -24.52 31.52 -37.13
C PHE A 70 -23.21 32.29 -37.24
N ILE A 71 -22.17 31.61 -37.72
CA ILE A 71 -20.82 32.16 -37.90
C ILE A 71 -20.60 32.43 -39.38
N THR A 72 -20.13 33.63 -39.71
CA THR A 72 -19.81 34.06 -41.08
C THR A 72 -18.43 34.70 -41.16
N ASP A 73 -17.77 34.59 -42.30
CA ASP A 73 -16.44 35.17 -42.52
C ASP A 73 -16.51 36.62 -43.06
N SER A 74 -17.68 37.08 -43.56
CA SER A 74 -17.86 38.40 -44.16
C SER A 74 -18.86 39.27 -43.40
N ALA A 75 -18.46 40.50 -43.07
CA ALA A 75 -19.31 41.46 -42.33
C ALA A 75 -20.54 41.92 -43.14
N ALA A 76 -20.41 41.96 -44.47
CA ALA A 76 -21.52 42.25 -45.37
C ALA A 76 -22.57 41.12 -45.36
N GLN A 77 -22.13 39.86 -45.30
CA GLN A 77 -23.01 38.70 -45.21
C GLN A 77 -23.68 38.63 -43.82
N LEU A 78 -22.96 38.95 -42.75
CA LEU A 78 -23.51 39.02 -41.40
C LEU A 78 -24.66 40.03 -41.29
N SER A 79 -24.49 41.22 -41.88
CA SER A 79 -25.52 42.27 -41.86
C SER A 79 -26.79 41.85 -42.60
N ARG A 80 -26.64 41.14 -43.74
CA ARG A 80 -27.77 40.58 -44.50
C ARG A 80 -28.49 39.48 -43.70
N LEU A 81 -27.76 38.63 -42.98
CA LEU A 81 -28.34 37.58 -42.14
C LEU A 81 -29.06 38.14 -40.90
N ARG A 82 -28.57 39.22 -40.29
CA ARG A 82 -29.27 39.92 -39.20
C ARG A 82 -30.67 40.39 -39.62
N ASN A 83 -30.82 40.88 -40.85
CA ASN A 83 -32.12 41.28 -41.40
C ASN A 83 -33.07 40.11 -41.62
N LEU A 84 -32.56 38.88 -41.74
CA LEU A 84 -33.33 37.65 -41.88
C LEU A 84 -33.63 36.96 -40.55
N SER A 85 -33.14 37.48 -39.42
CA SER A 85 -33.27 36.90 -38.08
C SER A 85 -34.68 36.38 -37.75
N LYS A 86 -35.72 37.19 -37.96
CA LYS A 86 -37.12 36.80 -37.68
C LYS A 86 -37.60 35.64 -38.57
N ARG A 87 -37.21 35.63 -39.85
CA ARG A 87 -37.58 34.56 -40.81
C ARG A 87 -36.82 33.26 -40.53
N LEU A 88 -35.55 33.37 -40.13
CA LEU A 88 -34.71 32.23 -39.76
C LEU A 88 -35.20 31.59 -38.46
N LEU A 89 -35.56 32.39 -37.46
CA LEU A 89 -36.15 31.90 -36.21
C LEU A 89 -37.48 31.19 -36.47
N GLY A 90 -38.36 31.76 -37.29
CA GLY A 90 -39.64 31.15 -37.64
C GLY A 90 -39.50 29.77 -38.29
N LYS A 91 -38.52 29.59 -39.18
CA LYS A 91 -38.24 28.27 -39.78
C LYS A 91 -37.59 27.28 -38.83
N LEU A 92 -36.66 27.72 -37.99
CA LEU A 92 -36.02 26.84 -37.01
C LEU A 92 -37.03 26.26 -36.00
N VAL A 93 -38.01 27.07 -35.58
CA VAL A 93 -39.09 26.63 -34.70
C VAL A 93 -40.06 25.69 -35.43
N ALA A 94 -40.39 25.98 -36.69
CA ALA A 94 -41.26 25.12 -37.50
C ALA A 94 -40.65 23.73 -37.77
N ASP A 95 -39.32 23.65 -37.94
CA ASP A 95 -38.58 22.41 -38.17
C ASP A 95 -38.16 21.70 -36.85
N GLY A 96 -38.68 22.15 -35.70
CA GLY A 96 -38.55 21.45 -34.41
C GLY A 96 -37.22 21.64 -33.66
N VAL A 97 -36.42 22.65 -34.00
CA VAL A 97 -35.15 22.94 -33.31
C VAL A 97 -35.43 23.72 -32.00
N PRO A 98 -34.94 23.26 -30.83
CA PRO A 98 -35.26 23.87 -29.52
C PRO A 98 -34.49 25.17 -29.27
N VAL A 99 -34.89 26.25 -29.97
CA VAL A 99 -34.20 27.55 -29.98
C VAL A 99 -35.18 28.69 -29.71
N LEU A 100 -34.81 29.61 -28.82
CA LEU A 100 -35.55 30.81 -28.41
C LEU A 100 -35.06 32.09 -29.11
N GLY A 101 -33.91 32.05 -29.79
CA GLY A 101 -33.30 33.23 -30.43
C GLY A 101 -32.21 32.89 -31.44
N VAL A 102 -31.90 33.85 -32.33
CA VAL A 102 -30.83 33.71 -33.34
C VAL A 102 -29.78 34.78 -33.13
N GLU A 103 -28.51 34.38 -33.09
CA GLU A 103 -27.34 35.27 -32.99
C GLU A 103 -26.42 35.08 -34.20
N PHE A 104 -25.73 36.15 -34.61
CA PHE A 104 -24.79 36.13 -35.72
C PHE A 104 -23.43 36.63 -35.26
N ARG A 105 -22.38 35.84 -35.49
CA ARG A 105 -20.99 36.17 -35.11
C ARG A 105 -20.09 36.18 -36.34
N LEU A 106 -19.20 37.17 -36.39
CA LEU A 106 -18.12 37.19 -37.37
C LEU A 106 -17.01 36.27 -36.90
N ARG A 107 -16.53 35.40 -37.79
CA ARG A 107 -15.26 34.73 -37.59
C ARG A 107 -14.20 35.81 -37.66
N GLY A 108 -13.58 36.15 -36.52
CA GLY A 108 -12.50 37.13 -36.49
C GLY A 108 -11.46 36.74 -37.54
N ARG A 109 -11.01 37.72 -38.35
CA ARG A 109 -9.88 37.49 -39.26
C ARG A 109 -8.75 36.95 -38.39
N ARG A 110 -8.31 35.71 -38.64
CA ARG A 110 -6.97 35.32 -38.23
C ARG A 110 -6.05 36.34 -38.90
N ALA A 111 -5.11 36.90 -38.14
CA ALA A 111 -3.96 37.55 -38.77
C ALA A 111 -3.44 36.57 -39.84
N PRO A 112 -3.01 37.05 -41.02
CA PRO A 112 -2.33 36.15 -41.94
C PRO A 112 -1.26 35.45 -41.10
N GLU A 113 -1.37 34.13 -40.98
CA GLU A 113 -0.25 33.35 -40.51
C GLU A 113 0.86 33.79 -41.44
N GLU A 114 1.88 34.49 -40.89
CA GLU A 114 3.15 34.65 -41.58
C GLU A 114 3.43 33.28 -42.20
N GLU A 115 3.77 33.24 -43.48
CA GLU A 115 4.23 32.02 -44.11
C GLU A 115 5.34 31.50 -43.20
N ILE A 116 4.99 30.57 -42.31
CA ILE A 116 5.95 29.86 -41.49
C ILE A 116 6.77 29.21 -42.58
N GLU A 117 7.98 29.73 -42.80
CA GLU A 117 8.99 29.07 -43.61
C GLU A 117 8.83 27.60 -43.29
N LYS A 118 8.60 26.77 -44.31
CA LYS A 118 8.56 25.33 -44.11
C LYS A 118 9.92 24.99 -43.51
N THR A 119 10.02 24.99 -42.18
CA THR A 119 11.16 24.44 -41.48
C THR A 119 11.14 23.03 -41.96
N SER A 120 12.09 22.71 -42.85
CA SER A 120 12.36 21.34 -43.22
C SER A 120 12.35 20.54 -41.92
N PRO A 121 11.62 19.41 -41.85
CA PRO A 121 11.52 18.66 -40.60
C PRO A 121 12.94 18.50 -40.07
N VAL A 122 13.21 19.00 -38.87
CA VAL A 122 14.53 18.89 -38.25
C VAL A 122 14.83 17.40 -38.18
N ARG A 123 15.70 16.94 -39.09
CA ARG A 123 16.01 15.52 -39.22
C ARG A 123 16.97 15.21 -38.09
N THR A 124 16.55 14.37 -37.15
CA THR A 124 17.40 13.94 -36.05
C THR A 124 18.45 12.96 -36.59
N PRO A 125 19.74 13.27 -36.53
CA PRO A 125 20.79 12.33 -36.92
C PRO A 125 20.74 11.10 -36.01
N SER A 126 21.05 9.93 -36.56
CA SER A 126 21.02 8.66 -35.82
C SER A 126 22.08 7.69 -36.32
N ILE A 127 23.05 7.42 -35.45
CA ILE A 127 24.16 6.50 -35.70
C ILE A 127 23.66 5.09 -36.02
N ILE A 128 22.72 4.58 -35.23
CA ILE A 128 22.22 3.21 -35.33
C ILE A 128 21.37 3.05 -36.58
N ALA A 129 20.46 4.00 -36.85
CA ALA A 129 19.59 3.93 -38.04
C ALA A 129 20.40 4.02 -39.34
N ALA A 130 21.40 4.91 -39.40
CA ALA A 130 22.29 4.98 -40.55
C ALA A 130 23.04 3.65 -40.77
N ALA A 131 23.60 3.06 -39.70
CA ALA A 131 24.31 1.78 -39.78
C ALA A 131 23.41 0.59 -40.17
N GLU A 132 22.14 0.59 -39.74
CA GLU A 132 21.15 -0.41 -40.13
C GLU A 132 20.74 -0.27 -41.61
N LEU A 133 20.54 0.96 -42.10
CA LEU A 133 20.24 1.23 -43.50
C LEU A 133 21.41 0.82 -44.42
N LEU A 134 22.66 1.09 -44.02
CA LEU A 134 23.83 0.62 -44.76
C LEU A 134 23.91 -0.91 -44.81
N ALA A 135 23.71 -1.59 -43.67
CA ALA A 135 23.68 -3.05 -43.63
C ALA A 135 22.49 -3.66 -44.41
N ALA A 136 21.36 -2.97 -44.48
CA ALA A 136 20.22 -3.36 -45.29
C ALA A 136 20.51 -3.16 -46.80
N ALA A 137 21.16 -2.06 -47.16
CA ALA A 137 21.56 -1.76 -48.54
C ALA A 137 22.52 -2.80 -49.11
N GLU A 138 23.38 -3.40 -48.29
CA GLU A 138 24.29 -4.48 -48.71
C GLU A 138 23.56 -5.77 -49.10
N LYS A 139 22.39 -6.04 -48.51
CA LYS A 139 21.59 -7.24 -48.76
C LYS A 139 20.64 -7.10 -49.96
N LEU A 140 20.52 -5.89 -50.52
CA LEU A 140 19.60 -5.61 -51.61
C LEU A 140 20.21 -5.94 -52.97
N ILE A 141 19.43 -6.65 -53.78
CA ILE A 141 19.79 -7.05 -55.14
C ILE A 141 19.60 -5.88 -56.13
N ASN A 142 18.58 -5.02 -55.93
CA ASN A 142 18.29 -3.90 -56.83
C ASN A 142 19.27 -2.73 -56.60
N PRO A 143 20.04 -2.31 -57.62
CA PRO A 143 21.05 -1.26 -57.49
C PRO A 143 20.47 0.13 -57.21
N GLU A 144 19.32 0.49 -57.81
CA GLU A 144 18.71 1.82 -57.63
C GLU A 144 18.19 2.02 -56.20
N LEU A 145 17.51 1.00 -55.66
CA LEU A 145 17.04 1.01 -54.27
C LEU A 145 18.21 1.01 -53.28
N ARG A 146 19.30 0.30 -53.60
CA ARG A 146 20.53 0.28 -52.80
C ARG A 146 21.17 1.67 -52.72
N GLU A 147 21.23 2.40 -53.84
CA GLU A 147 21.75 3.77 -53.87
C GLU A 147 20.84 4.75 -53.11
N GLN A 148 19.51 4.63 -53.24
CA GLN A 148 18.56 5.44 -52.49
C GLN A 148 18.69 5.22 -50.97
N ILE A 149 18.83 3.97 -50.53
CA ILE A 149 18.98 3.66 -49.10
C ILE A 149 20.34 4.12 -48.55
N ARG A 150 21.41 4.05 -49.35
CA ARG A 150 22.70 4.64 -48.97
C ARG A 150 22.62 6.15 -48.85
N ALA A 151 21.96 6.83 -49.80
CA ALA A 151 21.75 8.27 -49.73
C ALA A 151 20.97 8.64 -48.45
N LEU A 152 19.91 7.89 -48.13
CA LEU A 152 19.17 8.07 -46.87
C LEU A 152 20.05 7.83 -45.64
N ALA A 153 20.88 6.79 -45.64
CA ALA A 153 21.81 6.53 -44.55
C ALA A 153 22.79 7.68 -44.33
N HIS A 154 23.41 8.18 -45.40
CA HIS A 154 24.31 9.34 -45.34
C HIS A 154 23.61 10.61 -44.85
N THR A 155 22.31 10.80 -45.14
CA THR A 155 21.57 11.93 -44.57
C THR A 155 21.26 11.80 -43.08
N LEU A 156 21.38 10.60 -42.50
CA LEU A 156 21.16 10.34 -41.08
C LEU A 156 22.46 10.22 -40.28
N GLU A 157 23.61 10.13 -40.94
CA GLU A 157 24.91 10.11 -40.26
C GLU A 157 25.18 11.46 -39.58
N PRO A 158 25.52 11.48 -38.28
CA PRO A 158 25.88 12.73 -37.62
C PRO A 158 27.19 13.26 -38.21
N GLY A 159 27.28 14.59 -38.37
CA GLY A 159 28.54 15.25 -38.67
C GLY A 159 29.55 15.11 -37.52
N PRO A 160 30.85 15.38 -37.75
CA PRO A 160 31.89 15.19 -36.73
C PRO A 160 31.67 16.03 -35.46
N GLU A 161 31.02 17.20 -35.58
CA GLU A 161 30.69 18.07 -34.44
C GLU A 161 29.48 17.55 -33.63
N GLU A 162 28.56 16.84 -34.26
CA GLU A 162 27.33 16.31 -33.65
C GLU A 162 27.51 14.88 -33.11
N LEU A 163 28.57 14.20 -33.54
CA LEU A 163 28.86 12.81 -33.24
C LEU A 163 28.91 12.50 -31.73
N PRO A 164 29.54 13.32 -30.86
CA PRO A 164 29.53 13.08 -29.40
C PRO A 164 28.12 13.07 -28.80
N LEU A 165 27.25 14.00 -29.23
CA LEU A 165 25.87 14.09 -28.77
C LEU A 165 25.03 12.92 -29.32
N ALA A 166 25.24 12.56 -30.59
CA ALA A 166 24.56 11.44 -31.23
C ALA A 166 24.94 10.09 -30.57
N VAL A 167 26.20 9.94 -30.14
CA VAL A 167 26.67 8.77 -29.38
C VAL A 167 26.00 8.69 -28.02
N LEU A 168 25.99 9.77 -27.24
CA LEU A 168 25.35 9.79 -25.92
C LEU A 168 23.85 9.52 -26.02
N THR A 169 23.16 10.12 -26.99
CA THR A 169 21.73 9.87 -27.23
C THR A 169 21.44 8.44 -27.70
N ALA A 170 22.35 7.82 -28.44
CA ALA A 170 22.23 6.41 -28.80
C ALA A 170 22.38 5.50 -27.57
N ILE A 171 23.32 5.80 -26.67
CA ILE A 171 23.56 5.05 -25.43
C ILE A 171 22.37 5.16 -24.47
N THR A 172 21.79 6.36 -24.29
CA THR A 172 20.59 6.52 -23.46
C THR A 172 19.41 5.74 -24.04
N ALA A 173 19.22 5.76 -25.36
CA ALA A 173 18.19 4.94 -26.02
C ALA A 173 18.43 3.43 -25.85
N GLN A 174 19.68 2.98 -25.72
CA GLN A 174 20.00 1.57 -25.46
C GLN A 174 19.63 1.13 -24.05
N HIS A 175 19.71 2.01 -23.03
CA HIS A 175 19.23 1.69 -21.68
C HIS A 175 17.74 1.33 -21.68
N GLU A 176 16.92 2.16 -22.33
CA GLU A 176 15.49 1.89 -22.47
C GLU A 176 15.20 0.58 -23.21
N ARG A 177 15.99 0.26 -24.24
CA ARG A 177 15.85 -1.00 -24.99
C ARG A 177 16.28 -2.22 -24.17
N LEU A 178 17.30 -2.08 -23.32
CA LEU A 178 17.76 -3.14 -22.43
C LEU A 178 16.72 -3.42 -21.32
N GLU A 179 16.03 -2.39 -20.83
CA GLU A 179 14.86 -2.56 -19.96
C GLU A 179 13.70 -3.26 -20.68
N LYS A 180 13.43 -2.91 -21.94
CA LYS A 180 12.42 -3.60 -22.77
C LYS A 180 12.71 -5.09 -22.91
N LEU A 181 13.98 -5.49 -23.08
CA LEU A 181 14.36 -6.91 -23.13
C LEU A 181 13.95 -7.64 -21.84
N ALA A 182 14.15 -7.00 -20.69
CA ALA A 182 13.75 -7.55 -19.40
C ALA A 182 12.23 -7.67 -19.27
N GLN A 183 11.49 -6.66 -19.74
CA GLN A 183 10.03 -6.68 -19.73
C GLN A 183 9.47 -7.78 -20.65
N GLU A 184 10.04 -7.95 -21.83
CA GLU A 184 9.64 -8.99 -22.78
C GLU A 184 9.95 -10.38 -22.23
N ALA A 185 11.11 -10.60 -21.62
CA ALA A 185 11.45 -11.86 -20.96
C ALA A 185 10.50 -12.21 -19.79
N LYS A 186 10.11 -11.21 -18.98
CA LYS A 186 9.09 -11.37 -17.93
C LYS A 186 7.72 -11.69 -18.52
N ALA A 187 7.29 -10.95 -19.54
CA ALA A 187 6.02 -11.17 -20.21
C ALA A 187 5.93 -12.57 -20.86
N LEU A 188 7.04 -13.10 -21.38
CA LEU A 188 7.10 -14.50 -21.83
C LEU A 188 6.82 -15.46 -20.68
N ARG A 189 7.47 -15.28 -19.53
CA ARG A 189 7.28 -16.18 -18.37
C ARG A 189 5.87 -16.15 -17.83
N GLU A 190 5.26 -14.98 -17.75
CA GLU A 190 3.88 -14.81 -17.27
C GLU A 190 2.85 -15.47 -18.18
N LYS A 191 3.12 -15.50 -19.50
CA LYS A 191 2.23 -16.13 -20.49
C LYS A 191 2.39 -17.64 -20.58
N LEU A 192 3.36 -18.25 -19.88
CA LEU A 192 3.56 -19.70 -19.93
C LEU A 192 2.38 -20.45 -19.29
N PRO A 193 1.86 -21.50 -19.94
CA PRO A 193 0.84 -22.36 -19.33
C PRO A 193 1.39 -23.11 -18.11
N HIS A 194 0.50 -23.46 -17.18
CA HIS A 194 0.86 -24.22 -15.98
C HIS A 194 1.43 -25.60 -16.37
N ALA A 195 2.55 -26.00 -15.76
CA ALA A 195 3.19 -27.27 -16.08
C ALA A 195 2.34 -28.42 -15.55
N PRO A 196 2.31 -29.56 -16.26
CA PRO A 196 1.98 -30.83 -15.62
C PRO A 196 3.02 -31.09 -14.52
N ASP A 197 2.57 -31.49 -13.32
CA ASP A 197 3.51 -31.84 -12.26
C ASP A 197 4.33 -33.07 -12.68
N PRO A 198 5.67 -33.02 -12.59
CA PRO A 198 6.54 -34.11 -13.05
C PRO A 198 6.28 -35.42 -12.30
N HIS A 199 5.78 -35.35 -11.07
CA HIS A 199 5.38 -36.51 -10.26
C HIS A 199 4.03 -37.12 -10.66
N LEU A 200 3.25 -36.44 -11.51
CA LEU A 200 1.98 -36.95 -12.05
C LEU A 200 2.15 -37.56 -13.46
N VAL A 201 3.35 -37.52 -14.02
CA VAL A 201 3.65 -38.17 -15.30
C VAL A 201 3.68 -39.69 -15.08
N PRO A 202 2.89 -40.48 -15.84
CA PRO A 202 2.90 -41.93 -15.71
C PRO A 202 4.30 -42.52 -15.90
N GLU A 203 4.68 -43.48 -15.05
CA GLU A 203 5.96 -44.18 -15.15
C GLU A 203 6.05 -45.01 -16.45
N GLU A 204 7.28 -45.25 -16.92
CA GLU A 204 7.56 -46.02 -18.15
C GLU A 204 6.94 -47.41 -18.14
N ALA A 205 7.03 -48.10 -17.00
CA ALA A 205 6.45 -49.43 -16.83
C ALA A 205 4.92 -49.43 -16.89
N ALA A 206 4.27 -48.40 -16.33
CA ALA A 206 2.80 -48.25 -16.34
C ALA A 206 2.27 -47.81 -17.71
N ALA A 207 3.02 -46.96 -18.42
CA ALA A 207 2.72 -46.56 -19.80
C ALA A 207 2.89 -47.72 -20.78
N ALA A 208 3.88 -48.60 -20.58
CA ALA A 208 4.05 -49.80 -21.41
C ALA A 208 2.90 -50.81 -21.21
N ALA A 209 2.29 -50.83 -20.02
CA ALA A 209 1.19 -51.74 -19.68
C ALA A 209 -0.19 -51.29 -20.23
N SER A 210 -0.36 -50.03 -20.64
CA SER A 210 -1.63 -49.55 -21.19
C SER A 210 -1.46 -48.46 -22.27
N PRO A 211 -2.10 -48.63 -23.45
CA PRO A 211 -1.94 -47.69 -24.57
C PRO A 211 -2.50 -46.29 -24.28
N GLU A 212 -3.48 -46.18 -23.39
CA GLU A 212 -4.08 -44.90 -22.98
C GLU A 212 -3.11 -44.09 -22.10
N LEU A 213 -2.42 -44.73 -21.13
CA LEU A 213 -1.41 -44.05 -20.30
C LEU A 213 -0.15 -43.70 -21.10
N ALA A 214 0.19 -44.48 -22.13
CA ALA A 214 1.25 -44.12 -23.07
C ALA A 214 0.95 -42.80 -23.81
N GLY A 215 -0.29 -42.66 -24.34
CA GLY A 215 -0.73 -41.42 -24.98
C GLY A 215 -0.74 -40.22 -24.03
N VAL A 216 -1.18 -40.41 -22.78
CA VAL A 216 -1.16 -39.36 -21.74
C VAL A 216 0.28 -38.96 -21.39
N ARG A 217 1.17 -39.93 -21.19
CA ARG A 217 2.58 -39.69 -20.89
C ARG A 217 3.28 -38.90 -21.99
N GLU A 218 3.08 -39.27 -23.27
CA GLU A 218 3.66 -38.53 -24.39
C GLU A 218 3.17 -37.08 -24.46
N ARG A 219 1.88 -36.84 -24.22
CA ARG A 219 1.31 -35.48 -24.20
C ARG A 219 1.84 -34.65 -23.05
N MET A 220 1.97 -35.23 -21.85
CA MET A 220 2.55 -34.54 -20.69
C MET A 220 4.04 -34.21 -20.90
N LEU A 221 4.83 -35.16 -21.41
CA LEU A 221 6.24 -34.95 -21.72
C LEU A 221 6.44 -33.90 -22.82
N LYS A 222 5.61 -33.91 -23.87
CA LYS A 222 5.62 -32.85 -24.91
C LYS A 222 5.33 -31.48 -24.31
N ARG A 223 4.35 -31.34 -23.42
CA ARG A 223 4.05 -30.06 -22.73
C ARG A 223 5.19 -29.60 -21.83
N ILE A 224 5.83 -30.51 -21.08
CA ILE A 224 6.99 -30.20 -20.23
C ILE A 224 8.18 -29.74 -21.09
N ALA A 225 8.50 -30.47 -22.16
CA ALA A 225 9.60 -30.11 -23.07
C ALA A 225 9.35 -28.76 -23.76
N ARG A 226 8.11 -28.48 -24.18
CA ARG A 226 7.71 -27.18 -24.75
C ARG A 226 7.93 -26.04 -23.77
N ARG A 227 7.41 -26.19 -22.54
CA ARG A 227 7.59 -25.17 -21.49
C ARG A 227 9.07 -24.94 -21.18
N ALA A 228 9.86 -26.01 -21.07
CA ALA A 228 11.30 -25.91 -20.84
C ALA A 228 12.02 -25.15 -21.97
N ALA A 229 11.59 -25.30 -23.23
CA ALA A 229 12.16 -24.55 -24.35
C ALA A 229 11.90 -23.03 -24.24
N PHE A 230 10.68 -22.63 -23.87
CA PHE A 230 10.34 -21.22 -23.67
C PHE A 230 10.96 -20.63 -22.40
N GLU A 231 11.03 -21.39 -21.30
CA GLU A 231 11.77 -20.99 -20.09
C GLU A 231 13.26 -20.81 -20.40
N LYS A 232 13.84 -21.69 -21.21
CA LYS A 232 15.22 -21.54 -21.70
C LYS A 232 15.40 -20.26 -22.51
N ALA A 233 14.48 -19.94 -23.43
CA ALA A 233 14.53 -18.68 -24.20
C ALA A 233 14.43 -17.44 -23.32
N ALA A 234 13.52 -17.42 -22.34
CA ALA A 234 13.40 -16.32 -21.37
C ALA A 234 14.65 -16.20 -20.48
N SER A 235 15.22 -17.33 -20.03
CA SER A 235 16.44 -17.34 -19.23
C SER A 235 17.66 -16.86 -20.02
N ALA A 236 17.76 -17.21 -21.30
CA ALA A 236 18.81 -16.73 -22.20
C ALA A 236 18.74 -15.21 -22.39
N ALA A 237 17.53 -14.65 -22.52
CA ALA A 237 17.33 -13.20 -22.62
C ALA A 237 17.73 -12.45 -21.35
N GLU A 238 17.42 -12.99 -20.18
CA GLU A 238 17.86 -12.42 -18.90
C GLU A 238 19.38 -12.54 -18.71
N ALA A 239 19.99 -13.63 -19.17
CA ALA A 239 21.44 -13.80 -19.17
C ALA A 239 22.13 -12.79 -20.12
N GLU A 240 21.59 -12.59 -21.33
CA GLU A 240 22.08 -11.57 -22.26
C GLU A 240 21.92 -10.17 -21.69
N LYS A 241 20.79 -9.86 -21.03
CA LYS A 241 20.62 -8.59 -20.32
C LYS A 241 21.74 -8.36 -19.30
N LYS A 242 21.98 -9.34 -18.42
CA LYS A 242 23.03 -9.27 -17.39
C LYS A 242 24.43 -9.12 -18.00
N ALA A 243 24.68 -9.70 -19.17
CA ALA A 243 25.94 -9.57 -19.88
C ALA A 243 26.11 -8.20 -20.57
N LEU A 244 25.03 -7.61 -21.09
CA LEU A 244 25.04 -6.33 -21.79
C LEU A 244 25.05 -5.12 -20.84
N GLU A 245 24.48 -5.24 -19.65
CA GLU A 245 24.41 -4.17 -18.64
C GLU A 245 25.79 -3.57 -18.28
N PRO A 246 26.85 -4.34 -17.95
CA PRO A 246 28.17 -3.78 -17.69
C PRO A 246 28.81 -3.15 -18.94
N VAL A 247 28.64 -3.76 -20.13
CA VAL A 247 29.18 -3.24 -21.39
C VAL A 247 28.59 -1.87 -21.72
N LEU A 248 27.30 -1.68 -21.45
CA LEU A 248 26.63 -0.40 -21.67
C LEU A 248 27.13 0.67 -20.69
N GLY A 249 27.37 0.32 -19.43
CA GLY A 249 27.98 1.21 -18.43
C GLY A 249 29.44 1.59 -18.78
N GLU A 250 30.21 0.66 -19.36
CA GLU A 250 31.55 0.95 -19.88
C GLU A 250 31.50 1.96 -21.04
N LEU A 251 30.57 1.78 -21.98
CA LEU A 251 30.36 2.73 -23.09
C LEU A 251 29.94 4.11 -22.61
N GLU A 252 29.08 4.20 -21.59
CA GLU A 252 28.73 5.48 -20.95
C GLU A 252 29.93 6.14 -20.31
N SER A 253 30.71 5.38 -19.53
CA SER A 253 31.87 5.92 -18.84
C SER A 253 32.91 6.48 -19.82
N ARG A 254 33.21 5.74 -20.91
CA ARG A 254 34.08 6.21 -22.00
C ARG A 254 33.51 7.43 -22.74
N ALA A 255 32.21 7.48 -22.98
CA ALA A 255 31.58 8.64 -23.64
C ALA A 255 31.57 9.90 -22.75
N MET A 256 31.49 9.72 -21.42
CA MET A 256 31.47 10.81 -20.44
C MET A 256 32.87 11.29 -20.03
N ALA A 257 33.90 10.43 -20.13
CA ALA A 257 35.30 10.77 -19.88
C ALA A 257 35.83 11.89 -20.80
N GLY A 258 35.22 12.07 -21.98
CA GLY A 258 35.55 13.17 -22.91
C GLY A 258 35.21 14.57 -22.37
N LYS A 259 34.51 14.68 -21.24
CA LYS A 259 34.32 15.96 -20.53
C LYS A 259 35.55 16.37 -19.72
N GLU A 260 36.46 15.44 -19.43
CA GLU A 260 37.65 15.64 -18.59
C GLU A 260 38.95 15.39 -19.38
N LYS A 261 39.23 16.25 -20.36
CA LYS A 261 40.56 16.49 -20.97
C LYS A 261 41.25 15.37 -21.79
N GLU A 262 40.71 14.17 -21.91
CA GLU A 262 41.25 13.16 -22.85
C GLU A 262 40.58 13.25 -24.23
N ALA A 263 41.37 13.08 -25.30
CA ALA A 263 40.87 12.97 -26.67
C ALA A 263 40.14 11.64 -26.83
N VAL A 264 38.82 11.64 -26.64
CA VAL A 264 38.00 10.43 -26.82
C VAL A 264 37.79 10.17 -28.31
N ASP A 265 38.16 8.98 -28.76
CA ASP A 265 37.91 8.49 -30.12
C ASP A 265 36.44 8.13 -30.30
N PHE A 266 35.61 9.14 -30.54
CA PHE A 266 34.16 8.94 -30.69
C PHE A 266 33.78 8.11 -31.94
N GLU A 267 34.65 8.01 -32.95
CA GLU A 267 34.44 7.13 -34.12
C GLU A 267 34.51 5.65 -33.73
N ALA A 268 35.51 5.25 -32.93
CA ALA A 268 35.59 3.90 -32.40
C ALA A 268 34.41 3.60 -31.46
N LEU A 269 34.03 4.58 -30.64
CA LEU A 269 32.91 4.44 -29.72
C LEU A 269 31.55 4.35 -30.44
N ARG A 270 31.39 5.03 -31.59
CA ARG A 270 30.25 4.88 -32.51
C ARG A 270 30.11 3.42 -32.95
N ASP A 271 31.20 2.79 -33.38
CA ASP A 271 31.20 1.41 -33.85
C ASP A 271 30.89 0.42 -32.73
N ASP A 272 31.45 0.63 -31.53
CA ASP A 272 31.13 -0.18 -30.35
C ASP A 272 29.64 -0.08 -29.98
N VAL A 273 29.05 1.12 -30.03
CA VAL A 273 27.61 1.34 -29.79
C VAL A 273 26.74 0.66 -30.87
N ILE A 274 27.18 0.66 -32.13
CA ILE A 274 26.49 -0.06 -33.21
C ILE A 274 26.51 -1.57 -32.97
N GLN A 275 27.66 -2.13 -32.58
CA GLN A 275 27.78 -3.56 -32.28
C GLN A 275 26.92 -3.96 -31.09
N PHE A 276 26.92 -3.15 -30.04
CA PHE A 276 26.05 -3.32 -28.88
C PHE A 276 24.57 -3.32 -29.30
N ALA A 277 24.14 -2.32 -30.06
CA ALA A 277 22.75 -2.18 -30.50
C ALA A 277 22.30 -3.37 -31.37
N ARG A 278 23.20 -3.93 -32.19
CA ARG A 278 22.92 -5.14 -32.99
C ARG A 278 22.72 -6.37 -32.12
N ARG A 279 23.57 -6.57 -31.10
CA ARG A 279 23.45 -7.69 -30.15
C ARG A 279 22.19 -7.58 -29.29
N LEU A 280 21.85 -6.38 -28.82
CA LEU A 280 20.61 -6.16 -28.07
C LEU A 280 19.38 -6.40 -28.95
N SER A 281 19.40 -5.92 -30.20
CA SER A 281 18.29 -6.10 -31.14
C SER A 281 18.08 -7.56 -31.54
N SER A 282 19.15 -8.36 -31.65
CA SER A 282 19.02 -9.79 -31.91
C SER A 282 18.42 -10.54 -30.71
N ALA A 283 18.82 -10.21 -29.49
CA ALA A 283 18.23 -10.77 -28.28
C ALA A 283 16.74 -10.42 -28.16
N LEU A 284 16.37 -9.15 -28.37
CA LEU A 284 14.96 -8.71 -28.39
C LEU A 284 14.15 -9.47 -29.43
N ARG A 285 14.70 -9.66 -30.63
CA ARG A 285 14.03 -10.40 -31.69
C ARG A 285 13.80 -11.87 -31.30
N GLN A 286 14.80 -12.54 -30.73
CA GLN A 286 14.67 -13.94 -30.30
C GLN A 286 13.57 -14.13 -29.25
N VAL A 287 13.45 -13.20 -28.30
CA VAL A 287 12.40 -13.20 -27.27
C VAL A 287 11.03 -12.96 -27.88
N LYS A 288 10.91 -11.99 -28.79
CA LYS A 288 9.66 -11.74 -29.52
C LYS A 288 9.22 -12.93 -30.35
N ASP A 289 10.13 -13.49 -31.14
CA ASP A 289 9.87 -14.67 -31.97
C ASP A 289 9.44 -15.85 -31.08
N ALA A 290 10.03 -16.04 -29.90
CA ALA A 290 9.60 -17.06 -28.94
C ALA A 290 8.19 -16.77 -28.38
N GLY A 291 7.85 -15.52 -28.13
CA GLY A 291 6.51 -15.11 -27.71
C GLY A 291 5.45 -15.31 -28.76
N GLU A 292 5.76 -15.00 -30.01
CA GLU A 292 4.87 -15.24 -31.15
C GLU A 292 4.64 -16.74 -31.36
N ARG A 293 5.69 -17.56 -31.24
CA ARG A 293 5.56 -19.03 -31.28
C ARG A 293 4.68 -19.55 -30.15
N LEU A 294 4.84 -19.05 -28.93
CA LEU A 294 4.00 -19.43 -27.81
C LEU A 294 2.52 -19.07 -28.05
N LEU A 295 2.25 -17.89 -28.61
CA LEU A 295 0.88 -17.49 -28.96
C LEU A 295 0.28 -18.39 -30.04
N ALA A 296 1.03 -18.67 -31.11
CA ALA A 296 0.59 -19.56 -32.18
C ALA A 296 0.30 -20.98 -31.65
N GLU A 297 1.19 -21.54 -30.82
CA GLU A 297 0.99 -22.87 -30.24
C GLU A 297 -0.20 -22.92 -29.26
N VAL A 298 -0.43 -21.88 -28.47
CA VAL A 298 -1.62 -21.78 -27.61
C VAL A 298 -2.91 -21.70 -28.44
N GLU A 299 -2.88 -21.02 -29.58
CA GLU A 299 -4.02 -20.99 -30.51
C GLU A 299 -4.26 -22.34 -31.19
N GLU A 300 -3.21 -23.06 -31.58
CA GLU A 300 -3.32 -24.43 -32.11
C GLU A 300 -3.86 -25.42 -31.07
N GLU A 301 -3.46 -25.30 -29.79
CA GLU A 301 -4.03 -26.12 -28.71
C GLU A 301 -5.53 -25.80 -28.47
N LYS A 302 -5.94 -24.53 -28.62
CA LYS A 302 -7.36 -24.14 -28.59
C LYS A 302 -8.15 -24.67 -29.79
N GLN A 303 -7.54 -24.73 -30.97
CA GLN A 303 -8.20 -25.23 -32.18
C GLN A 303 -8.31 -26.77 -32.20
N SER A 304 -7.28 -27.48 -31.73
CA SER A 304 -7.31 -28.94 -31.59
C SER A 304 -8.29 -29.41 -30.51
N SER A 305 -8.46 -28.65 -29.43
CA SER A 305 -9.54 -28.86 -28.45
C SER A 305 -10.91 -28.40 -28.94
N GLY A 306 -11.00 -27.56 -29.97
CA GLY A 306 -12.25 -27.04 -30.53
C GLY A 306 -13.13 -28.08 -31.26
N ASN A 307 -12.57 -29.22 -31.67
CA ASN A 307 -13.33 -30.34 -32.28
C ASN A 307 -13.97 -31.28 -31.24
N ALA A 308 -13.61 -31.17 -29.96
CA ALA A 308 -14.29 -31.84 -28.86
C ALA A 308 -14.90 -30.78 -27.95
N LYS A 309 -16.23 -30.76 -27.84
CA LYS A 309 -17.01 -29.69 -27.21
C LYS A 309 -16.86 -29.66 -25.68
N THR A 310 -15.67 -29.44 -25.14
CA THR A 310 -15.40 -29.16 -23.72
C THR A 310 -14.04 -28.45 -23.55
N PRO A 311 -13.99 -27.21 -23.04
CA PRO A 311 -12.73 -26.62 -22.64
C PRO A 311 -12.26 -27.25 -21.31
N SER A 312 -10.96 -27.57 -21.23
CA SER A 312 -10.20 -27.94 -20.02
C SER A 312 -10.61 -29.17 -19.19
N ARG A 313 -11.51 -30.05 -19.63
CA ARG A 313 -11.88 -31.25 -18.85
C ARG A 313 -10.81 -32.35 -18.85
N GLU A 314 -10.01 -32.44 -19.90
CA GLU A 314 -9.05 -33.55 -20.07
C GLU A 314 -7.88 -33.50 -19.08
N SER A 315 -7.39 -32.33 -18.67
CA SER A 315 -6.37 -32.23 -17.61
C SER A 315 -6.92 -32.58 -16.23
N ASP A 316 -8.21 -32.32 -16.00
CA ASP A 316 -8.89 -32.62 -14.75
C ASP A 316 -9.33 -34.10 -14.69
N GLU A 317 -9.64 -34.70 -15.84
CA GLU A 317 -9.90 -36.15 -15.99
C GLU A 317 -8.59 -36.95 -15.89
N GLU A 318 -7.49 -36.48 -16.49
CA GLU A 318 -6.15 -37.06 -16.32
C GLU A 318 -5.67 -36.95 -14.87
N ARG A 319 -5.91 -35.80 -14.20
CA ARG A 319 -5.67 -35.64 -12.75
C ARG A 319 -6.60 -36.51 -11.90
N ALA A 320 -7.86 -36.65 -12.27
CA ALA A 320 -8.81 -37.52 -11.57
C ALA A 320 -8.47 -39.01 -11.71
N MET A 321 -7.89 -39.42 -12.85
CA MET A 321 -7.39 -40.78 -13.05
C MET A 321 -6.10 -41.04 -12.26
N ALA A 322 -5.19 -40.07 -12.17
CA ALA A 322 -4.01 -40.15 -11.31
C ALA A 322 -4.38 -40.19 -9.80
N LEU A 323 -5.42 -39.46 -9.39
CA LEU A 323 -5.96 -39.49 -8.03
C LEU A 323 -6.69 -40.81 -7.71
N ARG A 324 -7.34 -41.44 -8.70
CA ARG A 324 -7.91 -42.80 -8.56
C ARG A 324 -6.85 -43.88 -8.36
N ALA A 325 -5.60 -43.63 -8.77
CA ALA A 325 -4.47 -44.54 -8.60
C ALA A 325 -3.80 -44.46 -7.21
N GLY A 326 -4.35 -43.69 -6.26
CA GLY A 326 -3.99 -43.79 -4.84
C GLY A 326 -2.75 -43.00 -4.40
N LEU A 327 -2.34 -41.98 -5.15
CA LEU A 327 -1.28 -41.06 -4.70
C LEU A 327 -1.83 -40.04 -3.69
N SER A 328 -1.31 -40.09 -2.46
CA SER A 328 -1.63 -39.17 -1.36
C SER A 328 -1.12 -37.75 -1.65
N ALA A 329 -1.94 -36.92 -2.27
CA ALA A 329 -1.71 -35.48 -2.43
C ALA A 329 -2.66 -34.66 -1.54
N PRO A 330 -2.23 -33.47 -1.04
CA PRO A 330 -3.09 -32.57 -0.28
C PRO A 330 -4.33 -32.15 -1.10
N PRO A 331 -5.46 -31.83 -0.45
CA PRO A 331 -6.72 -31.62 -1.15
C PRO A 331 -6.64 -30.44 -2.14
N PRO A 332 -7.29 -30.54 -3.32
CA PRO A 332 -7.26 -29.51 -4.33
C PRO A 332 -7.76 -28.16 -3.75
N ASN A 333 -7.06 -27.07 -4.10
CA ASN A 333 -7.43 -25.65 -3.86
C ASN A 333 -6.90 -25.00 -2.60
N MET A 334 -6.04 -25.68 -1.84
CA MET A 334 -5.44 -25.09 -0.64
C MET A 334 -4.67 -23.79 -0.94
N ALA A 335 -3.88 -23.74 -2.01
CA ALA A 335 -3.14 -22.54 -2.40
C ALA A 335 -4.05 -21.34 -2.75
N LEU A 336 -5.18 -21.57 -3.42
CA LEU A 336 -6.16 -20.52 -3.72
C LEU A 336 -6.86 -20.05 -2.44
N ARG A 337 -7.22 -20.99 -1.55
CA ARG A 337 -7.84 -20.68 -0.26
C ARG A 337 -6.91 -19.88 0.65
N GLU A 338 -5.62 -20.20 0.69
CA GLU A 338 -4.62 -19.47 1.46
C GLU A 338 -4.44 -18.06 0.93
N LYS A 339 -4.26 -17.89 -0.39
CA LYS A 339 -4.22 -16.58 -1.03
C LYS A 339 -5.45 -15.74 -0.71
N LEU A 340 -6.66 -16.31 -0.84
CA LEU A 340 -7.90 -15.61 -0.53
C LEU A 340 -8.02 -15.25 0.96
N ARG A 341 -7.55 -16.09 1.88
CA ARG A 341 -7.52 -15.78 3.32
C ARG A 341 -6.56 -14.63 3.64
N GLU A 342 -5.37 -14.65 3.06
CA GLU A 342 -4.38 -13.57 3.22
C GLU A 342 -4.93 -12.23 2.71
N ASN A 343 -5.56 -12.25 1.53
CA ASN A 343 -6.13 -11.03 0.95
C ASN A 343 -7.34 -10.52 1.73
N LEU A 344 -8.24 -11.41 2.17
CA LEU A 344 -9.36 -11.03 3.04
C LEU A 344 -8.84 -10.41 4.35
N ALA A 345 -7.79 -10.96 4.94
CA ALA A 345 -7.17 -10.41 6.14
C ALA A 345 -6.58 -9.00 5.90
N LYS A 346 -5.96 -8.76 4.73
CA LYS A 346 -5.46 -7.44 4.32
C LYS A 346 -6.60 -6.44 4.16
N LEU A 347 -7.63 -6.78 3.40
CA LEU A 347 -8.79 -5.91 3.18
C LEU A 347 -9.50 -5.55 4.50
N LEU A 348 -9.74 -6.52 5.38
CA LEU A 348 -10.33 -6.23 6.70
C LEU A 348 -9.41 -5.37 7.59
N ALA A 349 -8.09 -5.48 7.45
CA ALA A 349 -7.17 -4.60 8.17
C ALA A 349 -7.24 -3.17 7.63
N GLU A 350 -7.31 -2.99 6.31
CA GLU A 350 -7.45 -1.69 5.66
C GLU A 350 -8.80 -1.02 5.99
N ILE A 351 -9.91 -1.78 6.02
CA ILE A 351 -11.23 -1.27 6.49
C ILE A 351 -11.13 -0.70 7.90
N ARG A 352 -10.39 -1.35 8.81
CA ARG A 352 -10.21 -0.85 10.18
C ARG A 352 -9.40 0.44 10.22
N VAL A 353 -8.45 0.62 9.30
CA VAL A 353 -7.66 1.84 9.18
C VAL A 353 -8.54 2.98 8.64
N THR A 354 -9.23 2.77 7.52
CA THR A 354 -10.12 3.78 6.92
C THR A 354 -11.25 4.17 7.87
N ARG A 355 -11.83 3.22 8.62
CA ARG A 355 -12.82 3.51 9.66
C ARG A 355 -12.28 4.43 10.75
N LYS A 356 -11.03 4.23 11.20
CA LYS A 356 -10.39 5.10 12.19
C LYS A 356 -10.12 6.50 11.62
N GLU A 357 -9.81 6.61 10.34
CA GLU A 357 -9.60 7.90 9.68
C GLU A 357 -10.89 8.69 9.53
N LEU A 358 -11.98 8.02 9.14
CA LEU A 358 -13.31 8.64 9.13
C LEU A 358 -13.78 9.04 10.54
N GLN A 359 -13.46 8.24 11.56
CA GLN A 359 -13.74 8.59 12.95
C GLN A 359 -13.00 9.89 13.34
N LYS A 360 -11.70 9.98 13.02
CA LYS A 360 -10.92 11.21 13.25
C LYS A 360 -11.49 12.41 12.50
N ALA A 361 -11.92 12.23 11.25
CA ALA A 361 -12.54 13.30 10.47
C ALA A 361 -13.85 13.78 11.12
N ARG A 362 -14.65 12.85 11.68
CA ARG A 362 -15.85 13.18 12.45
C ARG A 362 -15.53 13.91 13.76
N ASP A 363 -14.51 13.48 14.48
CA ASP A 363 -14.09 14.10 15.75
C ASP A 363 -13.52 15.52 15.54
N LEU A 364 -13.04 15.83 14.32
CA LEU A 364 -12.55 17.15 13.93
C LEU A 364 -13.68 18.13 13.57
N LEU A 365 -14.91 17.67 13.38
CA LEU A 365 -16.05 18.54 13.10
C LEU A 365 -16.41 19.37 14.34
N PRO A 366 -16.78 20.65 14.18
CA PRO A 366 -17.30 21.44 15.28
C PRO A 366 -18.58 20.80 15.87
N PRO A 367 -18.86 20.99 17.18
CA PRO A 367 -20.00 20.37 17.85
C PRO A 367 -21.33 20.77 17.21
N ALA A 368 -22.29 19.84 17.19
CA ALA A 368 -23.64 20.03 16.63
C ALA A 368 -24.57 20.87 17.55
N GLY A 369 -24.02 21.88 18.22
CA GLY A 369 -24.85 22.79 19.00
C GLY A 369 -25.71 23.64 18.08
N ASP A 370 -26.98 23.84 18.43
CA ASP A 370 -27.82 24.84 17.79
C ASP A 370 -27.13 26.20 17.94
N ILE A 371 -26.47 26.69 16.90
CA ILE A 371 -25.77 28.00 16.90
C ILE A 371 -26.76 29.12 17.28
N ALA A 372 -28.04 28.95 16.94
CA ALA A 372 -29.13 29.85 17.32
C ALA A 372 -29.47 29.86 18.83
N ALA A 373 -29.10 28.83 19.59
CA ALA A 373 -29.34 28.77 21.04
C ALA A 373 -28.25 29.49 21.85
N GLY A 374 -27.07 29.71 21.27
CA GLY A 374 -25.92 30.38 21.91
C GLY A 374 -25.76 31.85 21.54
N ASP A 375 -26.08 32.24 20.30
CA ASP A 375 -25.89 33.61 19.79
C ASP A 375 -27.22 34.33 19.51
N GLU A 376 -27.62 35.23 20.41
CA GLU A 376 -28.85 36.05 20.30
C GLU A 376 -28.86 36.91 19.01
N THR A 377 -27.69 37.33 18.53
CA THR A 377 -27.52 38.13 17.30
C THR A 377 -27.76 37.30 16.03
N LEU A 378 -27.27 36.05 16.01
CA LEU A 378 -27.45 35.14 14.89
C LEU A 378 -28.90 34.63 14.81
N ALA A 379 -29.55 34.39 15.95
CA ALA A 379 -30.97 34.07 16.02
C ALA A 379 -31.85 35.22 15.50
N ALA A 380 -31.53 36.46 15.86
CA ALA A 380 -32.24 37.65 15.39
C ALA A 380 -32.06 37.90 13.88
N ASP A 381 -30.84 37.73 13.35
CA ASP A 381 -30.55 37.87 11.92
C ASP A 381 -31.23 36.77 11.08
N ILE A 382 -31.30 35.52 11.58
CA ILE A 382 -32.04 34.43 10.93
C ILE A 382 -33.55 34.72 10.89
N ALA A 383 -34.11 35.29 11.97
CA ALA A 383 -35.51 35.70 11.99
C ALA A 383 -35.78 36.82 10.97
N ARG A 384 -34.89 37.82 10.88
CA ARG A 384 -34.97 38.90 9.87
C ARG A 384 -34.85 38.39 8.45
N LEU A 385 -33.94 37.44 8.18
CA LEU A 385 -33.86 36.74 6.90
C LEU A 385 -35.16 36.04 6.53
N ALA A 386 -35.76 35.31 7.47
CA ALA A 386 -37.00 34.59 7.24
C ALA A 386 -38.15 35.55 6.90
N GLU A 387 -38.18 36.72 7.53
CA GLU A 387 -39.12 37.79 7.19
C GLU A 387 -38.84 38.45 5.83
N ALA A 388 -37.58 38.73 5.50
CA ALA A 388 -37.18 39.28 4.20
C ALA A 388 -37.53 38.33 3.03
N ARG A 389 -37.34 37.02 3.24
CA ARG A 389 -37.76 35.97 2.29
C ARG A 389 -39.28 35.89 2.16
N LYS A 390 -40.03 36.00 3.26
CA LYS A 390 -41.51 36.06 3.23
C LYS A 390 -42.04 37.31 2.52
N LYS A 391 -41.30 38.43 2.61
CA LYS A 391 -41.63 39.70 1.93
C LYS A 391 -41.22 39.76 0.46
N GLY A 392 -40.49 38.75 -0.05
CA GLY A 392 -40.10 38.66 -1.45
C GLY A 392 -39.05 39.71 -1.88
N GLU A 393 -38.16 40.10 -0.96
CA GLU A 393 -37.09 41.06 -1.25
C GLU A 393 -36.07 40.48 -2.25
N LYS A 394 -35.47 41.34 -3.09
CA LYS A 394 -34.60 40.92 -4.21
C LYS A 394 -33.24 40.34 -3.76
N ALA A 395 -32.81 40.63 -2.54
CA ALA A 395 -31.56 40.15 -1.96
C ALA A 395 -31.72 39.95 -0.44
N PRO A 396 -32.49 38.94 0.01
CA PRO A 396 -32.77 38.75 1.43
C PRO A 396 -31.49 38.53 2.25
N GLU A 397 -30.42 38.02 1.61
CA GLU A 397 -29.11 37.79 2.23
C GLU A 397 -28.40 39.08 2.72
N GLU A 398 -28.80 40.26 2.25
CA GLU A 398 -28.31 41.55 2.77
C GLU A 398 -28.76 41.83 4.22
N ALA A 399 -29.75 41.08 4.73
CA ALA A 399 -30.22 41.18 6.12
C ALA A 399 -29.32 40.44 7.13
N LEU A 400 -28.35 39.64 6.66
CA LEU A 400 -27.35 39.00 7.53
C LEU A 400 -26.16 39.91 7.77
N SER A 401 -25.66 39.94 9.01
CA SER A 401 -24.33 40.48 9.25
C SER A 401 -23.25 39.65 8.52
N PRO A 402 -22.11 40.25 8.13
CA PRO A 402 -21.00 39.52 7.53
C PRO A 402 -20.46 38.37 8.40
N GLN A 403 -20.64 38.45 9.72
CA GLN A 403 -20.29 37.38 10.67
C GLN A 403 -21.34 36.26 10.63
N SER A 404 -22.64 36.61 10.65
CA SER A 404 -23.76 35.67 10.55
C SER A 404 -23.73 34.88 9.22
N SER A 405 -23.40 35.56 8.11
CA SER A 405 -23.20 34.91 6.80
C SER A 405 -22.06 33.90 6.79
N ARG A 406 -20.92 34.23 7.43
CA ARG A 406 -19.77 33.32 7.54
C ARG A 406 -20.09 32.10 8.39
N LEU A 407 -20.76 32.28 9.53
CA LEU A 407 -21.17 31.19 10.41
C LEU A 407 -22.17 30.24 9.73
N LEU A 408 -23.14 30.77 8.97
CA LEU A 408 -24.07 29.95 8.18
C LEU A 408 -23.38 29.14 7.07
N LEU A 409 -22.37 29.73 6.40
CA LEU A 409 -21.55 29.03 5.41
C LEU A 409 -20.73 27.88 6.03
N ILE A 410 -20.12 28.12 7.19
CA ILE A 410 -19.38 27.10 7.96
C ILE A 410 -20.33 25.98 8.43
N TRP A 411 -21.55 26.32 8.82
CA TRP A 411 -22.55 25.35 9.24
C TRP A 411 -23.09 24.49 8.10
N ASN A 412 -23.43 25.08 6.96
CA ASN A 412 -23.88 24.31 5.79
C ASN A 412 -22.77 23.38 5.28
N SER A 413 -21.53 23.86 5.29
CA SER A 413 -20.39 23.00 4.93
C SER A 413 -20.13 21.91 5.96
N ARG A 414 -20.37 22.15 7.25
CA ARG A 414 -20.36 21.11 8.30
C ARG A 414 -21.42 20.04 8.03
N SER A 415 -22.67 20.42 7.74
CA SER A 415 -23.74 19.45 7.46
C SER A 415 -23.45 18.62 6.20
N ASP A 416 -22.91 19.25 5.16
CA ASP A 416 -22.52 18.55 3.92
C ASP A 416 -21.41 17.52 4.17
N ILE A 417 -20.44 17.84 5.05
CA ILE A 417 -19.38 16.90 5.43
C ILE A 417 -19.94 15.79 6.32
N GLU A 418 -20.85 16.11 7.25
CA GLU A 418 -21.50 15.13 8.13
C GLU A 418 -22.35 14.11 7.35
N GLU A 419 -23.06 14.56 6.31
CA GLU A 419 -23.81 13.69 5.39
C GLU A 419 -22.87 12.76 4.61
N LYS A 420 -21.77 13.30 4.07
CA LYS A 420 -20.77 12.51 3.33
C LYS A 420 -20.05 11.51 4.22
N LEU A 421 -19.69 11.88 5.45
CA LEU A 421 -19.12 10.96 6.44
C LEU A 421 -20.09 9.82 6.76
N SER A 422 -21.36 10.13 6.97
CA SER A 422 -22.41 9.12 7.22
C SER A 422 -22.57 8.16 6.05
N GLY A 423 -22.56 8.68 4.82
CA GLY A 423 -22.57 7.86 3.60
C GLY A 423 -21.34 6.94 3.48
N ALA A 424 -20.14 7.45 3.79
CA ALA A 424 -18.90 6.68 3.77
C ALA A 424 -18.90 5.55 4.82
N PHE A 425 -19.42 5.81 6.03
CA PHE A 425 -19.58 4.76 7.05
C PHE A 425 -20.52 3.65 6.60
N LEU A 426 -21.65 3.99 5.98
CA LEU A 426 -22.60 2.98 5.47
C LEU A 426 -21.98 2.10 4.37
N LYS A 427 -21.21 2.69 3.46
CA LYS A 427 -20.50 1.95 2.41
C LYS A 427 -19.43 1.02 3.00
N LEU A 428 -18.64 1.49 3.98
CA LEU A 428 -17.67 0.65 4.68
C LEU A 428 -18.31 -0.51 5.44
N GLU A 429 -19.44 -0.29 6.12
CA GLU A 429 -20.16 -1.36 6.82
C GLU A 429 -20.74 -2.40 5.85
N ALA A 430 -21.19 -1.97 4.66
CA ALA A 430 -21.64 -2.89 3.62
C ALA A 430 -20.50 -3.79 3.12
N LEU A 431 -19.33 -3.20 2.86
CA LEU A 431 -18.11 -3.92 2.48
C LEU A 431 -17.59 -4.85 3.59
N GLU A 432 -17.63 -4.43 4.85
CA GLU A 432 -17.22 -5.27 5.97
C GLU A 432 -18.13 -6.52 6.06
N LYS A 433 -19.46 -6.34 5.89
CA LYS A 433 -20.42 -7.45 5.90
C LYS A 433 -20.22 -8.43 4.74
N THR A 434 -19.91 -7.97 3.53
CA THR A 434 -19.66 -8.86 2.39
C THR A 434 -18.42 -9.71 2.62
N LEU A 435 -17.31 -9.09 3.06
CA LEU A 435 -16.05 -9.77 3.35
C LEU A 435 -16.15 -10.72 4.54
N GLU A 436 -16.85 -10.35 5.61
CA GLU A 436 -17.11 -11.25 6.73
C GLU A 436 -17.99 -12.45 6.33
N GLY A 437 -18.91 -12.26 5.39
CA GLY A 437 -19.72 -13.32 4.79
C GLY A 437 -18.93 -14.35 3.97
N ASP A 438 -17.72 -14.00 3.52
CA ASP A 438 -16.86 -14.89 2.74
C ASP A 438 -15.87 -15.72 3.59
N ARG A 439 -15.55 -15.28 4.82
CA ARG A 439 -14.75 -16.07 5.79
C ARG A 439 -15.19 -17.53 5.97
N PRO A 440 -16.48 -17.86 6.17
CA PRO A 440 -16.88 -19.26 6.35
C PRO A 440 -16.67 -20.10 5.08
N LYS A 441 -16.78 -19.51 3.89
CA LYS A 441 -16.63 -20.18 2.59
C LYS A 441 -15.16 -20.53 2.28
N LEU A 442 -14.23 -19.79 2.87
CA LEU A 442 -12.80 -20.06 2.78
C LEU A 442 -12.31 -21.18 3.71
N ARG A 443 -13.18 -21.78 4.55
CA ARG A 443 -12.81 -22.92 5.43
C ARG A 443 -12.71 -24.22 4.65
N ILE A 444 -11.83 -25.13 5.09
CA ILE A 444 -11.60 -26.46 4.48
C ILE A 444 -12.95 -27.19 4.30
N PRO A 445 -13.21 -27.81 3.14
CA PRO A 445 -14.50 -28.40 2.89
C PRO A 445 -14.70 -29.66 3.73
N ARG A 446 -15.95 -29.90 4.14
CA ARG A 446 -16.32 -31.04 4.99
C ARG A 446 -16.50 -32.35 4.20
N SER A 447 -16.66 -32.27 2.89
CA SER A 447 -16.86 -33.41 1.99
C SER A 447 -15.92 -33.32 0.80
N PHE A 448 -15.24 -34.43 0.48
CA PHE A 448 -14.29 -34.54 -0.64
C PHE A 448 -14.89 -35.24 -1.87
N SER A 449 -16.23 -35.21 -2.03
CA SER A 449 -16.87 -35.73 -3.24
C SER A 449 -16.58 -34.82 -4.43
N ALA A 450 -16.50 -35.40 -5.64
CA ALA A 450 -16.20 -34.64 -6.86
C ALA A 450 -17.21 -33.51 -7.13
N SER A 451 -18.49 -33.72 -6.82
CA SER A 451 -19.53 -32.68 -6.94
C SER A 451 -19.39 -31.56 -5.92
N ALA A 452 -19.00 -31.88 -4.68
CA ALA A 452 -18.77 -30.89 -3.63
C ALA A 452 -17.54 -30.04 -3.95
N LEU A 453 -16.44 -30.66 -4.39
CA LEU A 453 -15.22 -29.95 -4.77
C LEU A 453 -15.42 -29.01 -5.97
N ALA A 454 -16.23 -29.40 -6.95
CA ALA A 454 -16.58 -28.53 -8.09
C ALA A 454 -17.43 -27.33 -7.67
N SER A 455 -18.40 -27.54 -6.77
CA SER A 455 -19.21 -26.45 -6.20
C SER A 455 -18.36 -25.48 -5.38
N ASP A 456 -17.49 -26.00 -4.52
CA ASP A 456 -16.57 -25.20 -3.72
C ASP A 456 -15.63 -24.36 -4.58
N PHE A 457 -15.13 -24.93 -5.69
CA PHE A 457 -14.28 -24.21 -6.63
C PHE A 457 -15.01 -23.04 -7.29
N ALA A 458 -16.27 -23.25 -7.67
CA ALA A 458 -17.10 -22.21 -8.27
C ALA A 458 -17.35 -21.06 -7.28
N GLU A 459 -17.53 -21.37 -5.99
CA GLU A 459 -17.64 -20.36 -4.94
C GLU A 459 -16.34 -19.58 -4.74
N LEU A 460 -15.19 -20.28 -4.68
CA LEU A 460 -13.88 -19.62 -4.56
C LEU A 460 -13.57 -18.70 -5.76
N ARG A 461 -13.92 -19.12 -6.98
CA ARG A 461 -13.78 -18.25 -8.18
C ARG A 461 -14.67 -17.02 -8.13
N LYS A 462 -15.90 -17.15 -7.62
CA LYS A 462 -16.80 -15.99 -7.45
C LYS A 462 -16.25 -14.97 -6.46
N ILE A 463 -15.50 -15.41 -5.45
CA ILE A 463 -14.82 -14.51 -4.51
C ILE A 463 -13.62 -13.86 -5.20
N ASP A 464 -12.80 -14.66 -5.89
CA ASP A 464 -11.60 -14.16 -6.59
C ASP A 464 -11.92 -13.14 -7.70
N LEU A 465 -13.05 -13.31 -8.41
CA LEU A 465 -13.51 -12.38 -9.44
C LEU A 465 -14.07 -11.06 -8.89
N ARG A 466 -14.64 -11.06 -7.68
CA ARG A 466 -15.17 -9.85 -7.02
C ARG A 466 -14.10 -9.03 -6.33
N ARG A 467 -12.98 -9.66 -5.98
CA ARG A 467 -11.83 -9.05 -5.33
C ARG A 467 -11.36 -7.70 -5.89
N PRO A 468 -11.13 -7.52 -7.22
CA PRO A 468 -10.68 -6.24 -7.74
C PRO A 468 -11.72 -5.12 -7.56
N GLU A 469 -13.01 -5.48 -7.55
CA GLU A 469 -14.10 -4.54 -7.29
C GLU A 469 -14.05 -4.09 -5.82
N ASP A 470 -13.96 -5.03 -4.87
CA ASP A 470 -13.85 -4.75 -3.43
C ASP A 470 -12.59 -3.90 -3.10
N GLU A 471 -11.44 -4.22 -3.70
CA GLU A 471 -10.19 -3.45 -3.58
C GLU A 471 -10.37 -2.01 -4.14
N SER A 472 -11.08 -1.86 -5.27
CA SER A 472 -11.32 -0.55 -5.86
C SER A 472 -12.29 0.32 -5.03
N GLU A 473 -13.34 -0.28 -4.48
CA GLU A 473 -14.29 0.41 -3.61
C GLU A 473 -13.60 0.87 -2.32
N LEU A 474 -12.76 0.02 -1.72
CA LEU A 474 -12.00 0.38 -0.53
C LEU A 474 -10.99 1.50 -0.79
N ASN A 475 -10.27 1.45 -1.92
CA ASN A 475 -9.37 2.53 -2.32
C ASN A 475 -10.11 3.86 -2.56
N SER A 476 -11.32 3.79 -3.13
CA SER A 476 -12.17 4.97 -3.30
C SER A 476 -12.56 5.57 -1.94
N LEU A 477 -12.95 4.73 -0.97
CA LEU A 477 -13.32 5.14 0.38
C LEU A 477 -12.14 5.69 1.17
N ALA A 478 -10.95 5.14 0.98
CA ALA A 478 -9.71 5.68 1.56
C ALA A 478 -9.40 7.08 1.02
N SER A 479 -9.55 7.31 -0.29
CA SER A 479 -9.37 8.64 -0.86
C SER A 479 -10.47 9.63 -0.43
N GLU A 480 -11.72 9.15 -0.28
CA GLU A 480 -12.83 9.94 0.27
C GLU A 480 -12.57 10.29 1.75
N SER A 481 -11.98 9.40 2.55
CA SER A 481 -11.67 9.67 3.96
C SER A 481 -10.55 10.69 4.13
N GLU A 482 -9.52 10.66 3.30
CA GLU A 482 -8.48 11.69 3.27
C GLU A 482 -9.07 13.06 2.93
N TYR A 483 -9.90 13.14 1.89
CA TYR A 483 -10.57 14.39 1.49
C TYR A 483 -11.48 14.93 2.59
N LEU A 484 -12.30 14.07 3.22
CA LEU A 484 -13.21 14.49 4.30
C LEU A 484 -12.44 14.96 5.54
N LYS A 485 -11.29 14.37 5.82
CA LYS A 485 -10.40 14.82 6.88
C LYS A 485 -9.81 16.20 6.59
N GLU A 486 -9.27 16.41 5.40
CA GLU A 486 -8.77 17.73 4.98
C GLU A 486 -9.89 18.79 5.02
N ALA A 487 -11.09 18.45 4.55
CA ALA A 487 -12.23 19.34 4.60
C ALA A 487 -12.64 19.71 6.04
N ALA A 488 -12.62 18.74 6.97
CA ALA A 488 -12.88 18.98 8.38
C ALA A 488 -11.78 19.86 9.03
N GLU A 489 -10.51 19.66 8.70
CA GLU A 489 -9.40 20.51 9.16
C GLU A 489 -9.51 21.94 8.62
N MET A 490 -9.89 22.11 7.36
CA MET A 490 -10.15 23.41 6.75
C MET A 490 -11.34 24.13 7.39
N LEU A 491 -12.41 23.41 7.74
CA LEU A 491 -13.52 24.01 8.50
C LEU A 491 -13.08 24.43 9.89
N ARG A 492 -12.32 23.58 10.59
CA ARG A 492 -11.82 23.87 11.94
C ARG A 492 -10.91 25.09 11.96
N SER A 493 -10.03 25.23 10.97
CA SER A 493 -9.13 26.40 10.84
C SER A 493 -9.84 27.68 10.38
N SER A 494 -11.02 27.56 9.77
CA SER A 494 -11.84 28.70 9.33
C SER A 494 -12.70 29.29 10.46
N LEU A 495 -12.77 28.63 11.62
CA LEU A 495 -13.44 29.16 12.81
C LEU A 495 -12.59 30.29 13.43
N PRO A 496 -13.22 31.43 13.82
CA PRO A 496 -12.50 32.50 14.51
C PRO A 496 -11.89 31.97 15.80
N GLY A 497 -10.57 32.15 15.96
CA GLY A 497 -9.83 31.63 17.10
C GLY A 497 -10.30 32.27 18.41
N GLY A 498 -10.83 31.44 19.32
CA GLY A 498 -11.02 31.80 20.73
C GLY A 498 -12.44 31.65 21.28
N GLU A 499 -13.47 31.54 20.46
CA GLU A 499 -14.86 31.45 20.96
C GLU A 499 -15.63 30.41 20.12
N LEU A 500 -15.63 29.16 20.59
CA LEU A 500 -16.70 28.24 20.25
C LEU A 500 -17.96 28.75 20.95
N PRO A 501 -19.03 29.15 20.23
CA PRO A 501 -20.29 29.48 20.88
C PRO A 501 -20.86 28.18 21.47
N GLY A 502 -20.67 28.01 22.78
CA GLY A 502 -21.16 26.83 23.53
C GLY A 502 -20.29 26.35 24.70
N GLU A 503 -19.00 26.71 24.76
CA GLU A 503 -18.16 26.32 25.91
C GLU A 503 -18.10 27.44 26.94
N ASN A 504 -18.84 27.31 28.04
CA ASN A 504 -18.70 28.17 29.20
C ASN A 504 -17.23 28.11 29.69
N PRO A 505 -16.50 29.23 29.80
CA PRO A 505 -15.08 29.21 30.17
C PRO A 505 -14.80 28.64 31.56
N ALA A 506 -15.82 28.63 32.44
CA ALA A 506 -15.77 27.98 33.74
C ALA A 506 -15.84 26.44 33.64
N GLU A 507 -16.67 25.91 32.75
CA GLU A 507 -16.85 24.46 32.56
C GLU A 507 -15.60 23.85 31.91
N ALA A 508 -15.01 24.53 30.91
CA ALA A 508 -13.75 24.12 30.29
C ALA A 508 -12.57 24.13 31.29
N ARG A 509 -12.53 25.11 32.22
CA ARG A 509 -11.54 25.14 33.30
C ARG A 509 -11.71 23.97 34.27
N LEU A 510 -12.95 23.64 34.65
CA LEU A 510 -13.24 22.52 35.55
C LEU A 510 -12.92 21.17 34.89
N GLU A 511 -13.17 21.01 33.59
CA GLU A 511 -12.81 19.80 32.85
C GLU A 511 -11.29 19.65 32.68
N ALA A 512 -10.57 20.74 32.44
CA ALA A 512 -9.10 20.74 32.43
C ALA A 512 -8.52 20.31 33.80
N LEU A 513 -9.07 20.83 34.91
CA LEU A 513 -8.68 20.43 36.27
C LEU A 513 -9.02 18.95 36.56
N ALA A 514 -10.16 18.46 36.08
CA ALA A 514 -10.52 17.04 36.16
C ALA A 514 -9.58 16.15 35.32
N GLY A 515 -9.07 16.65 34.19
CA GLY A 515 -8.03 16.01 33.39
C GLY A 515 -6.73 15.83 34.18
N ILE A 516 -6.25 16.92 34.81
CA ILE A 516 -5.05 16.91 35.66
C ILE A 516 -5.21 15.92 36.83
N LEU A 517 -6.37 15.88 37.49
CA LEU A 517 -6.61 14.94 38.58
C LEU A 517 -6.61 13.48 38.11
N ARG A 518 -7.17 13.19 36.93
CA ARG A 518 -7.14 11.84 36.33
C ARG A 518 -5.72 11.35 36.05
N GLU A 519 -4.83 12.25 35.64
CA GLU A 519 -3.41 11.93 35.43
C GLU A 519 -2.69 11.71 36.77
N HIS A 520 -2.96 12.52 37.78
CA HIS A 520 -2.43 12.33 39.13
C HIS A 520 -2.87 11.02 39.77
N LEU A 521 -4.14 10.64 39.67
CA LEU A 521 -4.62 9.33 40.14
C LEU A 521 -3.92 8.17 39.41
N ARG A 522 -3.73 8.28 38.09
CA ARG A 522 -2.95 7.30 37.30
C ARG A 522 -1.50 7.19 37.78
N ALA A 523 -0.86 8.31 38.13
CA ALA A 523 0.48 8.31 38.69
C ALA A 523 0.53 7.64 40.08
N ILE A 524 -0.44 7.92 40.96
CA ILE A 524 -0.52 7.30 42.29
C ILE A 524 -0.77 5.78 42.16
N LEU A 525 -1.65 5.37 41.25
CA LEU A 525 -1.89 3.95 40.96
C LEU A 525 -0.65 3.24 40.41
N SER A 526 0.11 3.91 39.55
CA SER A 526 1.37 3.37 39.02
C SER A 526 2.42 3.22 40.12
N ALA A 527 2.47 4.16 41.07
CA ALA A 527 3.37 4.10 42.23
C ALA A 527 2.95 3.05 43.29
N LEU A 528 1.65 2.75 43.40
CA LEU A 528 1.13 1.71 44.30
C LEU A 528 1.46 0.30 43.82
N GLY A 529 1.58 0.08 42.51
CA GLY A 529 1.92 -1.21 41.92
C GLY A 529 0.89 -2.33 42.18
N ILE A 530 1.30 -3.57 41.91
CA ILE A 530 0.46 -4.77 42.07
C ILE A 530 0.25 -5.06 43.56
N SER A 531 -0.96 -5.51 43.94
CA SER A 531 -1.28 -5.91 45.31
C SER A 531 -0.27 -6.93 45.86
N PRO A 532 0.19 -6.81 47.11
CA PRO A 532 0.97 -7.87 47.75
C PRO A 532 0.18 -9.19 47.73
N ASN A 533 0.78 -10.27 47.22
CA ASN A 533 0.11 -11.57 47.09
C ASN A 533 -0.22 -12.15 48.48
N GLU A 534 -1.51 -12.29 48.77
CA GLU A 534 -2.02 -12.86 50.03
C GLU A 534 -1.54 -14.29 50.26
N SER A 535 -1.28 -15.04 49.19
CA SER A 535 -0.81 -16.42 49.23
C SER A 535 0.64 -16.58 49.72
N ILE A 536 1.41 -15.49 49.83
CA ILE A 536 2.82 -15.50 50.27
C ILE A 536 2.92 -15.09 51.74
N ILE A 537 1.84 -14.60 52.36
CA ILE A 537 1.82 -14.23 53.77
C ILE A 537 1.76 -15.52 54.62
N PRO A 538 2.69 -15.74 55.56
CA PRO A 538 2.68 -16.93 56.42
C PRO A 538 1.34 -17.13 57.11
N THR A 539 0.92 -18.39 57.24
CA THR A 539 -0.34 -18.73 57.93
C THR A 539 -0.20 -18.57 59.44
N ALA A 540 -1.33 -18.56 60.17
CA ALA A 540 -1.31 -18.41 61.64
C ALA A 540 -0.58 -19.54 62.36
N GLU A 541 -0.66 -20.73 61.78
CA GLU A 541 -0.01 -21.94 62.30
C GLU A 541 1.50 -21.90 62.07
N GLU A 542 1.94 -21.41 60.91
CA GLU A 542 3.37 -21.22 60.60
C GLU A 542 4.02 -20.09 61.42
N ALA A 543 3.29 -18.99 61.65
CA ALA A 543 3.74 -17.89 62.49
C ALA A 543 3.87 -18.25 63.98
N ALA A 544 3.17 -19.30 64.44
CA ALA A 544 3.29 -19.81 65.80
C ALA A 544 4.59 -20.62 66.03
N LEU A 545 5.26 -21.05 64.95
CA LEU A 545 6.48 -21.87 65.01
C LEU A 545 7.75 -21.06 65.26
N SER A 546 7.78 -19.75 64.93
CA SER A 546 8.92 -18.88 65.25
C SER A 546 8.56 -17.40 65.44
N PRO A 547 9.23 -16.67 66.35
CA PRO A 547 8.96 -15.25 66.58
C PRO A 547 9.34 -14.36 65.38
N GLU A 548 10.19 -14.83 64.47
CA GLU A 548 10.58 -14.11 63.26
C GLU A 548 9.53 -14.23 62.15
N THR A 549 8.88 -15.39 62.04
CA THR A 549 7.80 -15.61 61.05
C THR A 549 6.52 -14.88 61.45
N SER A 550 6.23 -14.74 62.75
CA SER A 550 5.14 -13.88 63.24
C SER A 550 5.40 -12.40 62.94
N ALA A 551 6.61 -11.90 63.20
CA ALA A 551 6.98 -10.53 62.89
C ALA A 551 6.92 -10.23 61.37
N LEU A 552 7.36 -11.17 60.53
CA LEU A 552 7.23 -11.06 59.07
C LEU A 552 5.76 -11.05 58.61
N ARG A 553 4.92 -11.91 59.20
CA ARG A 553 3.49 -11.96 58.93
C ARG A 553 2.80 -10.64 59.26
N ASP A 554 3.05 -10.10 60.45
CA ASP A 554 2.46 -8.83 60.89
C ASP A 554 2.87 -7.66 59.99
N ARG A 555 4.13 -7.66 59.52
CA ARG A 555 4.64 -6.66 58.56
C ARG A 555 3.96 -6.74 57.20
N GLN A 556 3.79 -7.95 56.66
CA GLN A 556 3.14 -8.13 55.37
C GLN A 556 1.64 -7.83 55.45
N LEU A 557 0.98 -8.19 56.56
CA LEU A 557 -0.42 -7.84 56.82
C LEU A 557 -0.61 -6.31 56.97
N ALA A 558 0.29 -5.63 57.67
CA ALA A 558 0.26 -4.17 57.77
C ALA A 558 0.46 -3.49 56.41
N ARG A 559 1.39 -3.98 55.60
CA ARG A 559 1.62 -3.48 54.22
C ARG A 559 0.41 -3.69 53.32
N LEU A 560 -0.26 -4.84 53.47
CA LEU A 560 -1.45 -5.16 52.70
C LEU A 560 -2.67 -4.33 53.13
N ARG A 561 -2.84 -4.09 54.43
CA ARG A 561 -3.87 -3.16 54.96
C ARG A 561 -3.69 -1.75 54.40
N LEU A 562 -2.47 -1.22 54.45
CA LEU A 562 -2.16 0.10 53.90
C LEU A 562 -2.37 0.17 52.38
N TRP A 563 -2.05 -0.90 51.64
CA TRP A 563 -2.34 -0.97 50.21
C TRP A 563 -3.86 -0.93 49.93
N ARG A 564 -4.66 -1.66 50.72
CA ARG A 564 -6.13 -1.67 50.61
C ARG A 564 -6.74 -0.31 50.97
N GLU A 565 -6.26 0.34 52.04
CA GLU A 565 -6.71 1.67 52.48
C GLU A 565 -6.45 2.72 51.39
N ARG A 566 -5.22 2.79 50.86
CA ARG A 566 -4.89 3.69 49.74
C ARG A 566 -5.69 3.40 48.47
N ARG A 567 -5.89 2.12 48.12
CA ARG A 567 -6.71 1.73 46.96
C ARG A 567 -8.18 2.13 47.14
N ALA A 568 -8.72 2.04 48.36
CA ALA A 568 -10.08 2.48 48.68
C ALA A 568 -10.24 4.00 48.58
N LEU A 569 -9.24 4.78 49.00
CA LEU A 569 -9.23 6.24 48.84
C LEU A 569 -9.20 6.66 47.37
N ILE A 570 -8.41 5.96 46.54
CA ILE A 570 -8.37 6.21 45.09
C ILE A 570 -9.70 5.85 44.43
N GLN A 571 -10.32 4.73 44.83
CA GLN A 571 -11.63 4.36 44.31
C GLN A 571 -12.68 5.44 44.63
N LYS A 572 -12.69 5.98 45.85
CA LYS A 572 -13.58 7.09 46.23
C LYS A 572 -13.33 8.35 45.41
N ALA A 573 -12.07 8.66 45.08
CA ALA A 573 -11.72 9.79 44.21
C ALA A 573 -12.16 9.56 42.75
N GLU A 574 -12.03 8.34 42.23
CA GLU A 574 -12.53 7.94 40.91
C GLU A 574 -14.07 7.99 40.83
N ASP A 575 -14.76 7.56 41.89
CA ASP A 575 -16.22 7.61 41.98
C ASP A 575 -16.71 9.08 42.02
N ALA A 576 -16.07 9.95 42.82
CA ALA A 576 -16.37 11.39 42.85
C ALA A 576 -16.13 12.08 41.49
N LEU A 577 -15.10 11.68 40.74
CA LEU A 577 -14.86 12.15 39.38
C LEU A 577 -15.90 11.64 38.37
N ARG A 578 -16.39 10.42 38.56
CA ARG A 578 -17.46 9.85 37.73
C ARG A 578 -18.77 10.58 37.98
N ASP A 579 -19.08 10.89 39.24
CA ASP A 579 -20.24 11.70 39.61
C ASP A 579 -20.11 13.11 39.01
N PHE A 580 -18.95 13.76 39.11
CA PHE A 580 -18.65 15.03 38.43
C PHE A 580 -18.89 14.96 36.91
N SER A 581 -18.37 13.92 36.25
CA SER A 581 -18.53 13.73 34.80
C SER A 581 -20.00 13.48 34.41
N SER A 582 -20.76 12.78 35.27
CA SER A 582 -22.19 12.50 35.05
C SER A 582 -23.06 13.75 35.18
N VAL A 583 -22.70 14.67 36.08
CA VAL A 583 -23.39 15.95 36.25
C VAL A 583 -23.10 16.88 35.07
N LEU A 584 -21.87 16.88 34.53
CA LEU A 584 -21.54 17.58 33.29
C LEU A 584 -22.24 16.99 32.06
N SER A 585 -22.46 15.67 32.03
CA SER A 585 -23.02 14.96 30.87
C SER A 585 -24.56 14.85 30.88
N SER A 586 -25.24 15.26 31.95
CA SER A 586 -26.70 15.14 32.06
C SER A 586 -27.42 16.20 31.21
N PRO A 587 -28.47 15.83 30.43
CA PRO A 587 -29.20 16.78 29.61
C PRO A 587 -29.92 17.82 30.47
N ARG A 588 -29.65 19.11 30.23
CA ARG A 588 -30.31 20.25 30.91
C ARG A 588 -31.77 20.39 30.48
N ASN A 589 -32.63 19.46 30.92
CA ASN A 589 -34.07 19.51 30.67
C ASN A 589 -34.84 19.26 31.96
N VAL A 590 -35.09 20.30 32.77
CA VAL A 590 -36.36 20.42 33.50
C VAL A 590 -36.64 21.91 33.75
N ALA A 591 -37.76 22.38 33.23
CA ALA A 591 -38.36 23.64 33.62
C ALA A 591 -38.75 23.60 35.11
N GLY A 592 -38.36 24.58 35.92
CA GLY A 592 -39.11 24.88 37.16
C GLY A 592 -38.32 25.20 38.42
N GLU A 593 -37.05 24.82 38.57
CA GLU A 593 -36.31 25.14 39.80
C GLU A 593 -35.13 26.07 39.52
N LYS A 594 -35.21 27.27 40.09
CA LYS A 594 -34.14 28.28 40.14
C LYS A 594 -33.01 27.81 41.07
N THR A 595 -32.42 26.65 40.85
CA THR A 595 -31.06 26.40 41.34
C THR A 595 -30.14 27.19 40.42
N SER A 596 -29.70 28.36 40.86
CA SER A 596 -28.84 29.22 40.07
C SER A 596 -27.61 28.44 39.59
N LEU A 597 -27.23 28.60 38.32
CA LEU A 597 -26.06 27.96 37.71
C LEU A 597 -24.78 28.14 38.56
N SER A 598 -24.70 29.21 39.34
CA SER A 598 -23.66 29.45 40.35
C SER A 598 -23.61 28.40 41.48
N ILE A 599 -24.75 27.85 41.92
CA ILE A 599 -24.84 26.80 42.94
C ILE A 599 -24.36 25.47 42.37
N LEU A 600 -24.64 25.18 41.10
CA LEU A 600 -24.15 23.98 40.41
C LEU A 600 -22.63 24.04 40.18
N ILE A 601 -22.10 25.19 39.75
CA ILE A 601 -20.66 25.41 39.61
C ILE A 601 -19.96 25.27 40.97
N ALA A 602 -20.51 25.85 42.04
CA ALA A 602 -19.96 25.72 43.40
C ALA A 602 -20.01 24.25 43.91
N ALA A 603 -21.06 23.49 43.54
CA ALA A 603 -21.15 22.07 43.88
C ALA A 603 -20.11 21.23 43.12
N LEU A 604 -19.85 21.54 41.84
CA LEU A 604 -18.84 20.89 41.02
C LEU A 604 -17.41 21.23 41.49
N GLU A 605 -17.15 22.48 41.86
CA GLU A 605 -15.89 22.91 42.49
C GLU A 605 -15.63 22.17 43.80
N LYS A 606 -16.66 22.03 44.64
CA LYS A 606 -16.58 21.28 45.91
C LYS A 606 -16.34 19.78 45.68
N SER A 607 -16.93 19.20 44.65
CA SER A 607 -16.71 17.79 44.28
C SER A 607 -15.28 17.55 43.80
N LEU A 608 -14.73 18.47 42.99
CA LEU A 608 -13.33 18.40 42.56
C LEU A 608 -12.36 18.62 43.73
N ALA A 609 -12.62 19.58 44.62
CA ALA A 609 -11.81 19.80 45.82
C ALA A 609 -11.77 18.54 46.71
N ASN A 610 -12.91 17.91 46.96
CA ASN A 610 -12.97 16.65 47.70
C ASN A 610 -12.17 15.52 47.02
N ALA A 611 -12.18 15.45 45.69
CA ALA A 611 -11.39 14.46 44.95
C ALA A 611 -9.87 14.73 45.05
N PHE A 612 -9.46 15.99 45.05
CA PHE A 612 -8.06 16.39 45.30
C PHE A 612 -7.63 16.01 46.73
N ASP A 613 -8.44 16.31 47.74
CA ASP A 613 -8.14 15.99 49.14
C ASP A 613 -8.01 14.47 49.35
N LEU A 614 -8.85 13.66 48.71
CA LEU A 614 -8.77 12.19 48.76
C LEU A 614 -7.52 11.65 48.05
N ALA A 615 -7.11 12.27 46.94
CA ALA A 615 -5.89 11.91 46.23
C ALA A 615 -4.64 12.28 47.04
N GLU A 616 -4.65 13.43 47.73
CA GLU A 616 -3.58 13.84 48.64
C GLU A 616 -3.52 12.98 49.91
N ALA A 617 -4.67 12.56 50.45
CA ALA A 617 -4.73 11.58 51.55
C ALA A 617 -4.09 10.24 51.15
N ALA A 618 -4.42 9.72 49.96
CA ALA A 618 -3.81 8.50 49.44
C ALA A 618 -2.29 8.62 49.22
N ARG A 619 -1.80 9.84 48.94
CA ARG A 619 -0.38 10.14 48.80
C ARG A 619 0.33 10.28 50.15
N SER A 620 -0.34 10.82 51.17
CA SER A 620 0.26 11.20 52.46
C SER A 620 0.25 10.10 53.53
N GLU A 621 -0.56 9.04 53.41
CA GLU A 621 -0.54 7.88 54.31
C GLU A 621 0.82 7.14 54.26
N ALA A 622 1.82 7.60 55.01
CA ALA A 622 3.18 7.07 54.98
C ALA A 622 3.27 5.56 55.28
N ALA A 623 4.16 4.85 54.57
CA ALA A 623 4.47 3.45 54.88
C ALA A 623 4.97 3.32 56.34
N PRO A 624 4.57 2.29 57.10
CA PRO A 624 5.04 2.13 58.46
C PRO A 624 6.56 1.99 58.47
N LYS A 625 7.25 2.77 59.31
CA LYS A 625 8.69 2.62 59.57
C LYS A 625 8.92 1.28 60.28
N LEU A 626 9.12 0.23 59.51
CA LEU A 626 9.49 -1.09 60.02
C LEU A 626 11.01 -1.17 60.15
N SER A 627 11.49 -1.59 61.32
CA SER A 627 12.93 -1.73 61.63
C SER A 627 13.61 -2.75 60.69
N PRO A 628 14.83 -2.46 60.18
CA PRO A 628 15.51 -3.30 59.19
C PRO A 628 15.89 -4.68 59.77
N LEU A 629 15.80 -5.72 58.93
CA LEU A 629 16.32 -7.07 59.22
C LEU A 629 17.81 -7.12 58.91
N THR A 630 18.61 -7.75 59.78
CA THR A 630 20.08 -7.78 59.71
C THR A 630 20.60 -8.66 58.56
N MET A 631 21.79 -8.29 58.06
CA MET A 631 22.45 -8.83 56.84
C MET A 631 22.65 -10.35 56.82
N GLU A 632 22.70 -11.02 57.97
CA GLU A 632 22.86 -12.48 58.06
C GLU A 632 21.65 -13.26 57.48
N SER A 633 20.49 -12.62 57.37
CA SER A 633 19.27 -13.23 56.82
C SER A 633 19.23 -13.33 55.29
N ALA A 634 19.94 -12.45 54.59
CA ALA A 634 19.94 -12.39 53.12
C ALA A 634 20.83 -13.47 52.49
N GLU A 635 21.95 -13.81 53.15
CA GLU A 635 22.85 -14.88 52.70
C GLU A 635 22.24 -16.26 52.95
N ALA A 636 21.57 -16.45 54.08
CA ALA A 636 20.83 -17.67 54.38
C ALA A 636 19.64 -17.90 53.41
N GLU A 637 18.99 -16.82 52.92
CA GLU A 637 17.97 -16.93 51.87
C GLU A 637 18.56 -17.32 50.50
N ARG A 638 19.75 -16.82 50.15
CA ARG A 638 20.42 -17.16 48.87
C ARG A 638 20.79 -18.64 48.83
N VAL A 639 21.39 -19.16 49.90
CA VAL A 639 21.77 -20.58 50.01
C VAL A 639 20.54 -21.49 49.89
N ARG A 640 19.43 -21.15 50.57
CA ARG A 640 18.18 -21.94 50.48
C ARG A 640 17.54 -21.93 49.09
N ARG A 641 17.66 -20.82 48.33
CA ARG A 641 17.16 -20.74 46.94
C ARG A 641 18.00 -21.58 45.98
N GLU A 642 19.32 -21.61 46.16
CA GLU A 642 20.22 -22.45 45.37
C GLU A 642 20.01 -23.95 45.65
N GLU A 643 19.77 -24.32 46.91
CA GLU A 643 19.44 -25.70 47.29
C GLU A 643 18.07 -26.15 46.74
N ALA A 644 17.07 -25.26 46.76
CA ALA A 644 15.75 -25.54 46.19
C ALA A 644 15.78 -25.69 44.65
N GLU A 645 16.62 -24.92 43.95
CA GLU A 645 16.84 -25.09 42.51
C GLU A 645 17.55 -26.40 42.17
N LYS A 646 18.57 -26.79 42.96
CA LYS A 646 19.24 -28.10 42.80
C LYS A 646 18.27 -29.26 43.00
N ALA A 647 17.43 -29.20 44.03
CA ALA A 647 16.41 -30.21 44.28
C ALA A 647 15.34 -30.28 43.17
N ARG A 648 15.01 -29.16 42.52
CA ARG A 648 14.11 -29.14 41.36
C ARG A 648 14.74 -29.76 40.12
N LYS A 649 16.02 -29.46 39.84
CA LYS A 649 16.76 -30.05 38.72
C LYS A 649 16.97 -31.56 38.90
N GLU A 650 17.21 -32.03 40.12
CA GLU A 650 17.27 -33.47 40.43
C GLU A 650 15.91 -34.16 40.29
N LYS A 651 14.81 -33.51 40.69
CA LYS A 651 13.46 -34.04 40.49
C LYS A 651 13.06 -34.11 39.02
N GLU A 652 13.40 -33.10 38.22
CA GLU A 652 13.19 -33.15 36.76
C GLU A 652 14.05 -34.23 36.08
N ALA A 653 15.28 -34.45 36.55
CA ALA A 653 16.14 -35.53 36.07
C ALA A 653 15.59 -36.91 36.45
N ALA A 654 15.05 -37.06 37.67
CA ALA A 654 14.42 -38.30 38.14
C ALA A 654 13.06 -38.58 37.47
N GLU A 655 12.32 -37.54 37.08
CA GLU A 655 11.05 -37.70 36.36
C GLU A 655 11.28 -38.06 34.88
N LYS A 656 12.35 -37.52 34.28
CA LYS A 656 12.82 -37.92 32.94
C LYS A 656 13.32 -39.37 32.91
N SER A 657 13.99 -39.84 33.96
CA SER A 657 14.45 -41.23 34.04
C SER A 657 13.32 -42.24 34.28
N ARG A 658 12.24 -41.85 34.98
CA ARG A 658 11.04 -42.71 35.18
C ARG A 658 10.15 -42.83 33.95
N LYS A 659 10.11 -41.82 33.06
CA LYS A 659 9.35 -41.87 31.80
C LYS A 659 10.07 -42.66 30.68
N ALA A 660 11.32 -43.07 30.88
CA ALA A 660 12.13 -43.86 29.94
C ALA A 660 12.03 -45.39 30.15
N GLY A 661 11.00 -45.88 30.85
CA GLY A 661 10.75 -47.30 31.11
C GLY A 661 9.88 -48.00 30.06
N LYS A 662 10.20 -47.87 28.77
CA LYS A 662 9.70 -48.77 27.71
C LYS A 662 10.77 -48.79 26.61
N ALA A 663 11.26 -50.00 26.30
CA ALA A 663 12.46 -50.30 25.50
C ALA A 663 12.89 -49.20 24.51
N PRO A 664 14.10 -48.62 24.66
CA PRO A 664 14.63 -47.69 23.68
C PRO A 664 14.95 -48.45 22.38
N LYS A 665 14.47 -47.91 21.25
CA LYS A 665 15.06 -48.16 19.94
C LYS A 665 16.52 -47.67 19.98
N PRO A 666 17.44 -48.34 19.26
CA PRO A 666 18.88 -48.13 19.44
C PRO A 666 19.27 -46.68 19.20
N ASP A 667 20.22 -46.24 20.01
CA ASP A 667 20.90 -44.96 19.96
C ASP A 667 21.08 -44.48 18.51
N GLU A 668 20.58 -43.27 18.22
CA GLU A 668 20.98 -42.53 17.01
C GLU A 668 22.50 -42.45 17.05
N ALA A 669 23.11 -43.20 16.13
CA ALA A 669 24.53 -43.37 16.00
C ALA A 669 25.24 -42.00 15.96
N LEU A 670 26.43 -41.94 16.55
CA LEU A 670 27.46 -41.00 16.13
C LEU A 670 27.45 -40.93 14.59
N PRO A 671 27.42 -39.74 13.95
CA PRO A 671 27.42 -39.63 12.50
C PRO A 671 28.69 -40.29 11.99
N GLY A 672 28.53 -41.50 11.47
CA GLY A 672 29.59 -42.49 11.35
C GLY A 672 30.20 -42.54 9.97
N SER A 673 29.58 -41.88 8.99
CA SER A 673 30.08 -41.85 7.62
C SER A 673 30.70 -40.48 7.29
N PRO A 674 31.88 -40.43 6.65
CA PRO A 674 32.47 -39.17 6.16
C PRO A 674 31.54 -38.43 5.18
N ASN A 675 30.61 -39.14 4.54
CA ASN A 675 29.63 -38.59 3.62
C ASN A 675 28.56 -37.72 4.30
N GLU A 676 28.04 -38.14 5.46
CA GLU A 676 27.04 -37.34 6.21
C GLU A 676 27.60 -36.00 6.70
N ILE A 677 28.88 -35.99 7.09
CA ILE A 677 29.58 -34.76 7.49
C ILE A 677 29.76 -33.84 6.27
N HIS A 678 30.09 -34.41 5.11
CA HIS A 678 30.24 -33.66 3.87
C HIS A 678 28.91 -33.05 3.40
N GLU A 679 27.81 -33.79 3.48
CA GLU A 679 26.47 -33.30 3.14
C GLU A 679 26.03 -32.15 4.04
N LYS A 680 26.26 -32.27 5.36
CA LYS A 680 25.95 -31.19 6.32
C LYS A 680 26.81 -29.94 6.10
N LEU A 681 28.10 -30.10 5.78
CA LEU A 681 28.99 -28.99 5.46
C LEU A 681 28.56 -28.28 4.16
N GLN A 682 28.11 -29.05 3.16
CA GLN A 682 27.60 -28.49 1.91
C GLN A 682 26.32 -27.67 2.14
N ILE A 683 25.39 -28.20 2.94
CA ILE A 683 24.17 -27.46 3.35
C ILE A 683 24.54 -26.14 4.03
N LEU A 684 25.52 -26.14 4.94
CA LEU A 684 25.95 -24.92 5.63
C LEU A 684 26.66 -23.94 4.68
N ARG A 685 27.43 -24.44 3.71
CA ARG A 685 28.08 -23.63 2.67
C ARG A 685 27.08 -22.90 1.79
N ASP A 686 25.95 -23.53 1.50
CA ASP A 686 24.88 -22.94 0.67
C ASP A 686 24.01 -21.95 1.48
N ILE A 687 23.85 -22.19 2.79
CA ILE A 687 22.97 -21.40 3.65
C ILE A 687 23.66 -20.18 4.29
N LEU A 688 24.97 -20.23 4.59
CA LEU A 688 25.70 -19.12 5.21
C LEU A 688 25.61 -17.79 4.42
N PRO A 689 25.73 -17.77 3.08
CA PRO A 689 25.51 -16.55 2.29
C PRO A 689 24.10 -15.98 2.46
N VAL A 690 23.09 -16.87 2.51
CA VAL A 690 21.68 -16.47 2.71
C VAL A 690 21.46 -15.91 4.13
N TRP A 691 22.13 -16.45 5.14
CA TRP A 691 22.08 -15.91 6.50
C TRP A 691 22.76 -14.55 6.62
N LYS A 692 23.86 -14.32 5.89
CA LYS A 692 24.54 -13.02 5.83
C LYS A 692 23.60 -11.91 5.34
N ASP A 693 22.80 -12.19 4.32
CA ASP A 693 21.82 -11.24 3.76
C ASP A 693 20.60 -11.02 4.68
N ARG A 694 20.36 -11.93 5.63
CA ARG A 694 19.26 -11.87 6.61
C ARG A 694 19.68 -11.34 7.98
N LEU A 695 20.94 -10.93 8.15
CA LEU A 695 21.38 -10.30 9.39
C LEU A 695 20.58 -9.01 9.65
N PRO A 696 20.28 -8.67 10.92
CA PRO A 696 19.63 -7.40 11.27
C PRO A 696 20.37 -6.23 10.60
N ARG A 697 19.67 -5.28 9.98
CA ARG A 697 20.36 -4.10 9.41
C ARG A 697 20.84 -3.17 10.54
N ALA A 698 22.10 -2.75 10.48
CA ALA A 698 22.63 -1.74 11.37
C ALA A 698 21.90 -0.40 11.16
N PRO A 699 21.55 0.34 12.21
CA PRO A 699 21.19 1.74 12.07
C PRO A 699 22.40 2.56 11.60
N ASP A 700 22.20 3.51 10.69
CA ASP A 700 23.30 4.32 10.17
C ASP A 700 23.97 5.10 11.32
N PRO A 701 25.30 5.03 11.48
CA PRO A 701 26.01 5.69 12.57
C PRO A 701 25.89 7.21 12.50
N ASN A 702 25.68 7.76 11.31
CA ASN A 702 25.48 9.20 11.07
C ASN A 702 24.08 9.70 11.50
N LEU A 703 23.16 8.79 11.82
CA LEU A 703 21.80 9.11 12.28
C LEU A 703 21.63 8.93 13.80
N LEU A 704 22.69 8.57 14.53
CA LEU A 704 22.67 8.49 15.98
C LEU A 704 22.61 9.91 16.59
N PRO A 705 21.58 10.24 17.39
CA PRO A 705 21.53 11.52 18.10
C PRO A 705 22.77 11.70 19.00
N SER A 706 23.32 12.91 19.01
CA SER A 706 24.48 13.23 19.85
C SER A 706 24.12 13.21 21.34
N GLU A 707 25.11 12.97 22.22
CA GLU A 707 24.90 13.01 23.68
C GLU A 707 24.37 14.35 24.17
N ALA A 708 24.87 15.43 23.57
CA ALA A 708 24.45 16.78 23.91
C ALA A 708 22.97 17.03 23.51
N ASP A 709 22.55 16.56 22.33
CA ASP A 709 21.18 16.74 21.85
C ASP A 709 20.17 15.85 22.61
N ALA A 710 20.59 14.64 22.99
CA ALA A 710 19.80 13.72 23.80
C ALA A 710 19.63 14.20 25.26
N ALA A 711 20.61 14.91 25.81
CA ALA A 711 20.51 15.52 27.14
C ALA A 711 19.54 16.73 27.16
N LEU A 712 19.42 17.44 26.03
CA LEU A 712 18.52 18.58 25.89
C LEU A 712 17.08 18.17 25.55
N ARG A 713 16.87 16.98 24.98
CA ARG A 713 15.54 16.46 24.59
C ARG A 713 15.36 15.00 25.02
N PRO A 714 14.54 14.70 26.05
CA PRO A 714 14.39 13.34 26.58
C PRO A 714 13.87 12.33 25.54
N GLU A 715 13.05 12.79 24.58
CA GLU A 715 12.57 11.97 23.46
C GLU A 715 13.69 11.47 22.54
N LEU A 716 14.77 12.26 22.38
CA LEU A 716 15.96 11.86 21.61
C LEU A 716 16.86 10.89 22.40
N GLY A 717 16.82 10.95 23.74
CA GLY A 717 17.47 9.97 24.61
C GLY A 717 16.91 8.55 24.42
N ASP A 718 15.59 8.41 24.43
CA ASP A 718 14.92 7.12 24.20
C ASP A 718 15.14 6.56 22.79
N VAL A 719 15.26 7.45 21.79
CA VAL A 719 15.57 7.06 20.40
C VAL A 719 17.02 6.60 20.30
N ARG A 720 17.96 7.32 20.93
CA ARG A 720 19.37 6.97 20.98
C ARG A 720 19.61 5.63 21.66
N GLU A 721 18.99 5.37 22.82
CA GLU A 721 19.09 4.06 23.48
C GLU A 721 18.58 2.91 22.62
N ARG A 722 17.46 3.12 21.90
CA ARG A 722 16.90 2.10 21.00
C ARG A 722 17.81 1.84 19.79
N MET A 723 18.44 2.86 19.24
CA MET A 723 19.39 2.71 18.13
C MET A 723 20.69 2.04 18.59
N LEU A 724 21.21 2.38 19.77
CA LEU A 724 22.39 1.72 20.36
C LEU A 724 22.12 0.23 20.63
N ARG A 725 20.97 -0.12 21.23
CA ARG A 725 20.59 -1.53 21.45
C ARG A 725 20.42 -2.31 20.14
N ARG A 726 20.01 -1.65 19.04
CA ARG A 726 19.95 -2.28 17.71
C ARG A 726 21.35 -2.49 17.13
N HIS A 727 22.25 -1.53 17.30
CA HIS A 727 23.64 -1.63 16.89
C HIS A 727 24.37 -2.76 17.63
N GLU A 728 24.24 -2.83 18.95
CA GLU A 728 24.80 -3.90 19.79
C GLU A 728 24.29 -5.29 19.39
N ARG A 729 22.99 -5.40 19.06
CA ARG A 729 22.41 -6.65 18.56
C ARG A 729 22.97 -7.02 17.18
N HIS A 730 23.10 -6.05 16.28
CA HIS A 730 23.72 -6.28 14.97
C HIS A 730 25.16 -6.81 15.13
N GLU A 731 25.97 -6.15 15.96
CA GLU A 731 27.35 -6.58 16.25
C GLU A 731 27.42 -7.98 16.89
N ALA A 732 26.49 -8.32 17.78
CA ALA A 732 26.45 -9.65 18.38
C ALA A 732 26.17 -10.72 17.32
N PHE A 733 25.22 -10.47 16.41
CA PHE A 733 24.89 -11.39 15.32
C PHE A 733 26.01 -11.50 14.27
N THR A 734 26.71 -10.40 13.95
CA THR A 734 27.84 -10.45 13.02
C THR A 734 29.03 -11.22 13.61
N ARG A 735 29.35 -11.03 14.89
CA ARG A 735 30.39 -11.82 15.58
C ARG A 735 30.07 -13.31 15.65
N GLU A 736 28.80 -13.66 15.93
CA GLU A 736 28.36 -15.07 15.92
C GLU A 736 28.44 -15.68 14.51
N PHE A 737 28.08 -14.91 13.48
CA PHE A 737 28.19 -15.33 12.07
C PHE A 737 29.65 -15.51 11.61
N GLU A 738 30.54 -14.58 11.98
CA GLU A 738 31.97 -14.66 11.69
C GLU A 738 32.61 -15.87 12.40
N ALA A 739 32.21 -16.16 13.64
CA ALA A 739 32.67 -17.36 14.35
C ALA A 739 32.25 -18.66 13.65
N LEU A 740 31.03 -18.73 13.10
CA LEU A 740 30.56 -19.87 12.30
C LEU A 740 31.34 -20.01 10.99
N SER A 741 31.55 -18.89 10.29
CA SER A 741 32.29 -18.86 9.02
C SER A 741 33.75 -19.27 9.23
N ASN A 742 34.37 -18.83 10.33
CA ASN A 742 35.74 -19.20 10.69
C ASN A 742 35.86 -20.68 11.06
N LEU A 743 34.87 -21.24 11.77
CA LEU A 743 34.85 -22.68 12.09
C LEU A 743 34.67 -23.53 10.83
N LEU A 744 33.82 -23.10 9.88
CA LEU A 744 33.66 -23.77 8.59
C LEU A 744 35.00 -23.77 7.82
N ALA A 745 35.67 -22.61 7.73
CA ALA A 745 36.97 -22.49 7.07
C ALA A 745 38.07 -23.32 7.75
N GLN A 746 38.05 -23.42 9.09
CA GLN A 746 38.95 -24.30 9.83
C GLN A 746 38.70 -25.79 9.52
N ILE A 747 37.45 -26.20 9.39
CA ILE A 747 37.10 -27.58 9.01
C ILE A 747 37.52 -27.86 7.56
N GLU A 748 37.28 -26.94 6.63
CA GLU A 748 37.67 -27.09 5.22
C GLU A 748 39.20 -27.13 5.06
N SER A 749 39.94 -26.30 5.79
CA SER A 749 41.42 -26.32 5.75
C SER A 749 42.02 -27.59 6.36
N LEU A 750 41.42 -28.14 7.42
CA LEU A 750 41.82 -29.42 8.00
C LEU A 750 41.43 -30.60 7.09
N ALA A 751 40.26 -30.56 6.44
CA ALA A 751 39.82 -31.58 5.50
C ALA A 751 40.65 -31.60 4.19
N ALA A 752 41.25 -30.46 3.81
CA ALA A 752 42.17 -30.38 2.68
C ALA A 752 43.56 -30.96 2.97
N ASN A 753 43.91 -31.19 4.24
CA ASN A 753 45.21 -31.73 4.64
C ASN A 753 45.14 -33.27 4.78
N PRO A 754 45.87 -34.06 3.97
CA PRO A 754 45.79 -35.52 3.97
C PRO A 754 46.35 -36.19 5.24
N LEU A 755 46.97 -35.43 6.15
CA LEU A 755 47.51 -35.91 7.43
C LEU A 755 46.69 -35.46 8.66
N ALA A 756 45.53 -34.85 8.46
CA ALA A 756 44.73 -34.31 9.57
C ALA A 756 44.00 -35.40 10.36
N ASP A 757 43.95 -35.23 11.68
CA ASP A 757 43.24 -36.14 12.58
C ASP A 757 41.73 -36.14 12.30
N GLU A 758 41.22 -37.24 11.75
CA GLU A 758 39.79 -37.42 11.45
C GLU A 758 38.89 -37.23 12.68
N ALA A 759 39.40 -37.59 13.87
CA ALA A 759 38.68 -37.40 15.13
C ALA A 759 38.52 -35.91 15.48
N GLN A 760 39.46 -35.06 15.10
CA GLN A 760 39.40 -33.62 15.32
C GLN A 760 38.41 -32.95 14.36
N ILE A 761 38.40 -33.37 13.09
CA ILE A 761 37.43 -32.90 12.07
C ILE A 761 36.00 -33.24 12.51
N LYS A 762 35.76 -34.47 12.98
CA LYS A 762 34.45 -34.91 13.48
C LYS A 762 33.95 -34.10 14.67
N ARG A 763 34.84 -33.74 15.61
CA ARG A 763 34.50 -32.90 16.76
C ARG A 763 34.14 -31.47 16.35
N LEU A 764 34.96 -30.85 15.50
CA LEU A 764 34.71 -29.49 15.00
C LEU A 764 33.44 -29.40 14.15
N ALA A 765 33.16 -30.42 13.32
CA ALA A 765 31.92 -30.48 12.54
C ALA A 765 30.67 -30.58 13.42
N LEU A 766 30.75 -31.31 14.55
CA LEU A 766 29.66 -31.43 15.51
C LEU A 766 29.45 -30.12 16.27
N GLU A 767 30.53 -29.43 16.66
CA GLU A 767 30.46 -28.08 17.24
C GLU A 767 29.86 -27.04 16.28
N LEU A 768 30.22 -27.12 15.00
CA LEU A 768 29.68 -26.27 13.94
C LEU A 768 28.17 -26.47 13.78
N ASP A 769 27.71 -27.73 13.70
CA ASP A 769 26.28 -28.07 13.57
C ASP A 769 25.48 -27.56 14.78
N GLN A 770 26.00 -27.76 16.01
CA GLN A 770 25.35 -27.23 17.22
C GLN A 770 25.27 -25.70 17.24
N LYS A 771 26.35 -24.99 16.91
CA LYS A 771 26.36 -23.53 16.88
C LYS A 771 25.49 -22.99 15.76
N ALA A 772 25.44 -23.66 14.60
CA ALA A 772 24.59 -23.28 13.47
C ALA A 772 23.09 -23.44 13.80
N ASN A 773 22.71 -24.51 14.50
CA ASN A 773 21.34 -24.72 14.96
C ASN A 773 20.90 -23.70 16.02
N LEU A 774 21.80 -23.30 16.92
CA LEU A 774 21.52 -22.24 17.90
C LEU A 774 21.40 -20.87 17.23
N PHE A 775 22.27 -20.58 16.26
CA PHE A 775 22.26 -19.34 15.50
C PHE A 775 20.99 -19.23 14.64
N SER A 776 20.61 -20.29 13.93
CA SER A 776 19.37 -20.32 13.12
C SER A 776 18.12 -20.11 13.97
N ALA A 777 18.04 -20.75 15.14
CA ALA A 777 16.93 -20.59 16.08
C ALA A 777 16.85 -19.16 16.67
N ARG A 778 17.99 -18.47 16.83
CA ARG A 778 18.01 -17.05 17.25
C ARG A 778 17.65 -16.11 16.12
N LEU A 779 18.13 -16.40 14.91
CA LEU A 779 17.84 -15.60 13.71
C LEU A 779 16.35 -15.70 13.33
N ALA A 780 15.70 -16.85 13.58
CA ALA A 780 14.25 -17.04 13.38
C ALA A 780 13.36 -16.34 14.43
N LYS A 781 13.89 -15.90 15.57
CA LYS A 781 13.15 -15.17 16.61
C LYS A 781 13.13 -13.65 16.38
N LEU A 782 13.99 -13.16 15.48
CA LEU A 782 14.01 -11.78 14.99
C LEU A 782 12.98 -11.62 13.88
#